data_AF-A0A2E7XKY6-F1
#
_entry.id   AF-A0A2E7XKY6-F1
#
_cell.length_a   1.000
_cell.length_b   1.000
_cell.length_c   1.000
_cell.angle_alpha   90.00
_cell.angle_beta   90.00
_cell.angle_gamma   90.00
#
_symmetry.space_group_name_H-M   'P 1'
#
loop_
_entity.id
_entity.type
_entity.pdbx_description
1 polymer ?
#
loop_
_entity_poly.entity_id
_entity_poly.type
_entity_poly.pdbx_seq_one_letter_code
_entity_poly.pdbx_strand_id
1 'polypeptide(L)'
;MKIGSLTQKWQHKDASIRLRAVQAATLDQEILIELGQSDPDFEVRRTAILQINDPTVLRLLADDVNVNQVATSRWAAILGSDLANFDKINENLPEFLLIRLVTEADQPDIRYKAASLITNQTRLEEILFTPNHSRVHQLCASNLDDETKLEQVHKHYLDKDKNVARIVKSKLQAIKKEREQVLQFETELSKTLDAIEKLADSENIDGLERRLSVLNDKWASLKSTCSADHQDRYNKAQFLCQQLIDESVALKGKPIEEAKSVLCSLRNLTEKFQGAASDLETLSQSLSAAGNCWPKGQDMAPFYSLFNPLENLHNQFEIWSAISKELASLHPEQLTRRMAALQWPEGFAEPDEIVKTRMGIEEHLTQIQKAKTGHRNRIKEVEEKLNQLESAITDGHLKQANRLRTSIKNKFNQFPAPQRLLNRSHLLATKLNELRDWQDFVTNPKREELCIGMDKLANDLSIHPREKARAIKELQDQWKKLGPSNNKQAQRLWTRFRKLGNLAFEPCGKYFESQKKAREQNFTERKKICASLELFLEENDWQKANWKLVVDIINKSRQEWHQYSDIPRSNRKKIQDRFNRVLDGLQEKLKSEFSRNQAKKSALIEEMRGLTEIDVPTTQATAQARVLQTKWKDVGVTDRYADRKLWKQFRTECDKVFNRRDEKLALDRKKQNETADATRSVLNSFDDLLKSDQAIHRNDINSFKKQFNAISQQRNQSSIRNEFQRLIKSAETILSQQAQTSKHQMIAELKRLSELCNQFEIGKIDAATLDGNWQSEVALDKKFTKRINLRREGSNKADPAEAEKLCIQLEILAGIESPPESAQARMAYQVERLNREFSQGNKQTISVEDQSTGIQVSWYCLPSMTLNDELNARFQRAEAVLGI
;
A
#
# COMPACT_ATOMS: atom_id res chain seq x y z
N MET A 1 -45.18 -67.48 17.24
CA MET A 1 -44.64 -66.45 16.33
C MET A 1 -43.62 -65.63 17.09
N LYS A 2 -42.34 -65.71 16.71
CA LYS A 2 -41.24 -65.00 17.36
C LYS A 2 -41.30 -63.52 16.98
N ILE A 3 -41.42 -62.65 17.98
CA ILE A 3 -41.25 -61.20 17.86
C ILE A 3 -39.76 -60.98 17.59
N GLY A 4 -39.39 -60.72 16.34
CA GLY A 4 -38.03 -60.36 15.96
C GLY A 4 -37.72 -58.96 16.49
N SER A 5 -36.70 -58.83 17.34
CA SER A 5 -36.20 -57.53 17.78
C SER A 5 -35.70 -56.76 16.55
N LEU A 6 -36.37 -55.66 16.21
CA LEU A 6 -35.86 -54.69 15.25
C LEU A 6 -34.62 -54.04 15.86
N THR A 7 -33.44 -54.56 15.53
CA THR A 7 -32.16 -53.93 15.87
C THR A 7 -32.16 -52.49 15.34
N GLN A 8 -31.92 -51.53 16.22
CA GLN A 8 -31.86 -50.11 15.85
C GLN A 8 -30.79 -49.91 14.77
N LYS A 9 -31.05 -49.04 13.78
CA LYS A 9 -30.23 -48.91 12.56
C LYS A 9 -28.74 -48.60 12.85
N TRP A 10 -28.44 -47.95 13.97
CA TRP A 10 -27.07 -47.63 14.39
C TRP A 10 -26.33 -48.80 15.06
N GLN A 11 -27.00 -49.90 15.43
CA GLN A 11 -26.40 -51.14 15.97
C GLN A 11 -26.32 -52.26 14.91
N HIS A 12 -26.58 -51.95 13.64
CA HIS A 12 -26.61 -52.94 12.57
C HIS A 12 -25.21 -53.53 12.30
N LYS A 13 -25.13 -54.81 11.93
CA LYS A 13 -23.85 -55.49 11.65
C LYS A 13 -23.06 -54.86 10.50
N ASP A 14 -23.77 -54.38 9.48
CA ASP A 14 -23.21 -53.67 8.32
C ASP A 14 -22.88 -52.20 8.66
N ALA A 15 -21.61 -51.83 8.51
CA ALA A 15 -21.10 -50.48 8.75
C ALA A 15 -21.75 -49.41 7.87
N SER A 16 -22.12 -49.73 6.63
CA SER A 16 -22.77 -48.78 5.71
C SER A 16 -24.15 -48.35 6.19
N ILE A 17 -24.85 -49.23 6.92
CA ILE A 17 -26.16 -48.95 7.51
C ILE A 17 -26.00 -48.10 8.78
N ARG A 18 -24.97 -48.38 9.60
CA ARG A 18 -24.62 -47.53 10.76
C ARG A 18 -24.20 -46.13 10.31
N LEU A 19 -23.38 -46.02 9.27
CA LEU A 19 -22.94 -44.75 8.70
C LEU A 19 -24.13 -43.90 8.23
N ARG A 20 -25.08 -44.49 7.50
CA ARG A 20 -26.32 -43.78 7.09
C ARG A 20 -27.17 -43.34 8.29
N ALA A 21 -27.21 -44.14 9.36
CA ALA A 21 -27.93 -43.79 10.58
C ALA A 21 -27.29 -42.58 11.29
N VAL A 22 -25.96 -42.53 11.36
CA VAL A 22 -25.22 -41.37 11.90
C VAL A 22 -25.39 -40.14 11.00
N GLN A 23 -25.32 -40.30 9.67
CA GLN A 23 -25.51 -39.19 8.72
C GLN A 23 -26.91 -38.56 8.75
N ALA A 24 -27.93 -39.30 9.20
CA ALA A 24 -29.28 -38.78 9.35
C ALA A 24 -29.40 -37.74 10.48
N ALA A 25 -28.38 -37.60 11.34
CA ALA A 25 -28.30 -36.61 12.43
C ALA A 25 -29.49 -36.65 13.43
N THR A 26 -30.10 -37.83 13.59
CA THR A 26 -31.23 -38.07 14.51
C THR A 26 -30.84 -38.81 15.79
N LEU A 27 -29.54 -39.01 16.04
CA LEU A 27 -29.03 -39.77 17.17
C LEU A 27 -28.72 -38.85 18.36
N ASP A 28 -28.99 -39.34 19.57
CA ASP A 28 -28.65 -38.63 20.80
C ASP A 28 -27.13 -38.52 21.00
N GLN A 29 -26.68 -37.51 21.74
CA GLN A 29 -25.25 -37.27 21.98
C GLN A 29 -24.56 -38.47 22.66
N GLU A 30 -25.24 -39.17 23.57
CA GLU A 30 -24.70 -40.37 24.22
C GLU A 30 -24.37 -41.48 23.20
N ILE A 31 -25.23 -41.68 22.21
CA ILE A 31 -25.05 -42.67 21.14
C ILE A 31 -23.91 -42.26 20.20
N LEU A 32 -23.82 -40.96 19.88
CA LEU A 32 -22.73 -40.43 19.05
C LEU A 32 -21.37 -40.58 19.73
N ILE A 33 -21.31 -40.40 21.05
CA ILE A 33 -20.10 -40.61 21.86
C ILE A 33 -19.71 -42.10 21.84
N GLU A 34 -20.66 -43.01 22.08
CA GLU A 34 -20.43 -44.46 22.05
C GLU A 34 -19.86 -44.91 20.70
N LEU A 35 -20.49 -44.49 19.60
CA LEU A 35 -20.04 -44.79 18.24
C LEU A 35 -18.67 -44.16 17.92
N GLY A 36 -18.43 -42.92 18.36
CA GLY A 36 -17.15 -42.24 18.16
C GLY A 36 -15.99 -42.91 18.90
N GLN A 37 -16.23 -43.43 20.10
CA GLN A 37 -15.22 -44.10 20.93
C GLN A 37 -14.92 -45.53 20.44
N SER A 38 -15.95 -46.29 20.06
CA SER A 38 -15.85 -47.76 20.06
C SER A 38 -16.24 -48.46 18.75
N ASP A 39 -16.79 -47.78 17.74
CA ASP A 39 -17.23 -48.44 16.51
C ASP A 39 -16.03 -49.02 15.73
N PRO A 40 -16.11 -50.26 15.20
CA PRO A 40 -15.00 -50.85 14.44
C PRO A 40 -14.73 -50.17 13.09
N ASP A 41 -15.70 -49.43 12.52
CA ASP A 41 -15.56 -48.75 11.23
C ASP A 41 -15.13 -47.29 11.40
N PHE A 42 -14.02 -46.91 10.78
CA PHE A 42 -13.46 -45.56 10.88
C PHE A 42 -14.40 -44.46 10.36
N GLU A 43 -15.14 -44.70 9.27
CA GLU A 43 -16.03 -43.67 8.72
C GLU A 43 -17.27 -43.46 9.59
N VAL A 44 -17.78 -44.52 10.22
CA VAL A 44 -18.82 -44.40 11.25
C VAL A 44 -18.32 -43.57 12.43
N ARG A 45 -17.13 -43.88 12.95
CA ARG A 45 -16.50 -43.11 14.04
C ARG A 45 -16.31 -41.64 13.65
N ARG A 46 -15.70 -41.38 12.51
CA ARG A 46 -15.44 -40.04 11.98
C ARG A 46 -16.73 -39.21 11.88
N THR A 47 -17.79 -39.80 11.31
CA THR A 47 -19.06 -39.10 11.12
C THR A 47 -19.77 -38.84 12.44
N ALA A 48 -19.65 -39.75 13.41
CA ALA A 48 -20.20 -39.57 14.75
C ALA A 48 -19.49 -38.44 15.50
N ILE A 49 -18.15 -38.42 15.46
CA ILE A 49 -17.31 -37.40 16.12
C ILE A 49 -17.60 -36.00 15.60
N LEU A 50 -17.84 -35.83 14.30
CA LEU A 50 -18.21 -34.54 13.71
C LEU A 50 -19.53 -33.96 14.24
N GLN A 51 -20.36 -34.76 14.91
CA GLN A 51 -21.63 -34.35 15.51
C GLN A 51 -21.58 -34.24 17.04
N ILE A 52 -20.46 -34.59 17.68
CA ILE A 52 -20.28 -34.45 19.14
C ILE A 52 -20.12 -32.96 19.49
N ASN A 53 -20.80 -32.54 20.56
CA ASN A 53 -20.76 -31.16 21.07
C ASN A 53 -20.02 -31.02 22.40
N ASP A 54 -19.70 -32.12 23.08
CA ASP A 54 -19.03 -32.09 24.38
C ASP A 54 -17.50 -31.92 24.23
N PRO A 55 -16.93 -30.78 24.68
CA PRO A 55 -15.50 -30.52 24.57
C PRO A 55 -14.65 -31.45 25.46
N THR A 56 -15.20 -31.99 26.55
CA THR A 56 -14.47 -32.92 27.42
C THR A 56 -14.26 -34.27 26.73
N VAL A 57 -15.27 -34.74 26.02
CA VAL A 57 -15.21 -35.98 25.22
C VAL A 57 -14.31 -35.80 24.01
N LEU A 58 -14.41 -34.67 23.32
CA LEU A 58 -13.54 -34.36 22.18
C LEU A 58 -12.07 -34.27 22.57
N ARG A 59 -11.77 -33.80 23.79
CA ARG A 59 -10.41 -33.84 24.35
C ARG A 59 -9.91 -35.26 24.52
N LEU A 60 -10.71 -36.15 25.10
CA LEU A 60 -10.34 -37.56 25.28
C LEU A 60 -10.14 -38.27 23.93
N LEU A 61 -11.01 -37.99 22.95
CA LEU A 61 -10.91 -38.54 21.61
C LEU A 61 -9.73 -37.96 20.81
N ALA A 62 -9.19 -36.80 21.19
CA ALA A 62 -7.99 -36.24 20.59
C ALA A 62 -6.73 -37.05 20.92
N ASP A 63 -6.76 -37.89 21.96
CA ASP A 63 -5.67 -38.81 22.31
C ASP A 63 -5.74 -40.15 21.55
N ASP A 64 -6.87 -40.45 20.89
CA ASP A 64 -7.01 -41.66 20.07
C ASP A 64 -6.34 -41.48 18.70
N VAL A 65 -5.28 -42.24 18.46
CA VAL A 65 -4.45 -42.19 17.23
C VAL A 65 -5.27 -42.29 15.94
N ASN A 66 -6.38 -43.03 15.93
CA ASN A 66 -7.17 -43.24 14.73
C ASN A 66 -8.06 -42.04 14.39
N VAL A 67 -8.59 -41.33 15.39
CA VAL A 67 -9.60 -40.27 15.20
C VAL A 67 -9.17 -38.89 15.70
N ASN A 68 -7.96 -38.76 16.22
CA ASN A 68 -7.42 -37.54 16.81
C ASN A 68 -7.61 -36.30 15.93
N GLN A 69 -7.34 -36.41 14.63
CA GLN A 69 -7.47 -35.29 13.69
C GLN A 69 -8.92 -34.83 13.57
N VAL A 70 -9.86 -35.76 13.49
CA VAL A 70 -11.30 -35.47 13.37
C VAL A 70 -11.82 -34.86 14.67
N ALA A 71 -11.44 -35.44 15.82
CA ALA A 71 -11.81 -34.95 17.14
C ALA A 71 -11.24 -33.54 17.39
N THR A 72 -9.97 -33.31 17.07
CA THR A 72 -9.31 -31.99 17.20
C THR A 72 -9.95 -30.96 16.28
N SER A 73 -10.29 -31.31 15.05
CA SER A 73 -10.93 -30.39 14.10
C SER A 73 -12.34 -30.02 14.57
N ARG A 74 -13.11 -30.98 15.08
CA ARG A 74 -14.43 -30.70 15.67
C ARG A 74 -14.30 -29.81 16.90
N TRP A 75 -13.34 -30.10 17.78
CA TRP A 75 -13.09 -29.31 18.98
C TRP A 75 -12.71 -27.87 18.63
N ALA A 76 -11.84 -27.69 17.65
CA ALA A 76 -11.45 -26.37 17.14
C ALA A 76 -12.64 -25.63 16.50
N ALA A 77 -13.53 -26.30 15.78
CA ALA A 77 -14.73 -25.67 15.18
C ALA A 77 -15.71 -25.15 16.25
N ILE A 78 -15.89 -25.89 17.35
CA ILE A 78 -16.75 -25.47 18.47
C ILE A 78 -16.14 -24.26 19.17
N LEU A 79 -14.85 -24.29 19.49
CA LEU A 79 -14.19 -23.19 20.18
C LEU A 79 -13.96 -21.97 19.26
N GLY A 80 -13.78 -22.20 17.96
CA GLY A 80 -13.46 -21.18 16.96
C GLY A 80 -14.65 -20.35 16.47
N SER A 81 -15.87 -20.72 16.85
CA SER A 81 -17.10 -20.01 16.47
C SER A 81 -17.62 -19.05 17.56
N ASP A 82 -17.26 -19.27 18.83
CA ASP A 82 -17.70 -18.47 19.99
C ASP A 82 -16.52 -17.98 20.85
N LEU A 83 -16.20 -16.69 20.71
CA LEU A 83 -15.14 -16.01 21.46
C LEU A 83 -15.39 -16.00 22.98
N ALA A 84 -16.65 -15.89 23.42
CA ALA A 84 -16.98 -15.85 24.85
C ALA A 84 -16.78 -17.22 25.50
N ASN A 85 -17.01 -18.30 24.73
CA ASN A 85 -16.72 -19.65 25.17
C ASN A 85 -15.21 -19.92 25.19
N PHE A 86 -14.47 -19.45 24.18
CA PHE A 86 -13.00 -19.53 24.17
C PHE A 86 -12.37 -18.86 25.40
N ASP A 87 -12.82 -17.65 25.76
CA ASP A 87 -12.28 -16.91 26.92
C ASP A 87 -12.53 -17.60 28.27
N LYS A 88 -13.59 -18.42 28.39
CA LYS A 88 -13.89 -19.18 29.60
C LYS A 88 -13.01 -20.43 29.78
N ILE A 89 -12.46 -20.97 28.69
CA ILE A 89 -11.76 -22.27 28.65
C ILE A 89 -10.23 -22.07 28.54
N ASN A 90 -9.76 -20.81 28.56
CA ASN A 90 -8.42 -20.43 28.11
C ASN A 90 -7.23 -20.93 29.00
N GLU A 91 -7.49 -21.42 30.20
CA GLU A 91 -6.44 -21.92 31.09
C GLU A 91 -6.11 -23.39 30.75
N ASN A 92 -5.00 -23.60 30.03
CA ASN A 92 -4.42 -24.91 29.66
C ASN A 92 -5.06 -25.67 28.49
N LEU A 93 -5.33 -24.98 27.38
CA LEU A 93 -5.58 -25.67 26.11
C LEU A 93 -4.28 -26.32 25.59
N PRO A 94 -4.34 -27.57 25.09
CA PRO A 94 -3.17 -28.25 24.57
C PRO A 94 -2.66 -27.60 23.28
N GLU A 95 -1.33 -27.64 23.09
CA GLU A 95 -0.65 -26.93 21.99
C GLU A 95 -1.14 -27.36 20.59
N PHE A 96 -1.45 -28.65 20.39
CA PHE A 96 -1.98 -29.15 19.11
C PHE A 96 -3.32 -28.50 18.72
N LEU A 97 -4.16 -28.20 19.72
CA LEU A 97 -5.46 -27.56 19.52
C LEU A 97 -5.28 -26.06 19.27
N LEU A 98 -4.34 -25.42 19.98
CA LEU A 98 -3.99 -24.01 19.73
C LEU A 98 -3.54 -23.80 18.28
N ILE A 99 -2.66 -24.67 17.77
CA ILE A 99 -2.22 -24.62 16.37
C ILE A 99 -3.42 -24.75 15.41
N ARG A 100 -4.31 -25.72 15.67
CA ARG A 100 -5.51 -25.94 14.86
C ARG A 100 -6.43 -24.72 14.87
N LEU A 101 -6.65 -24.10 16.03
CA LEU A 101 -7.45 -22.89 16.19
C LEU A 101 -6.84 -21.69 15.45
N VAL A 102 -5.52 -21.53 15.49
CA VAL A 102 -4.82 -20.49 14.73
C VAL A 102 -5.10 -20.63 13.23
N THR A 103 -5.16 -21.85 12.70
CA THR A 103 -5.37 -22.11 11.27
C THR A 103 -6.84 -22.09 10.84
N GLU A 104 -7.74 -22.67 11.65
CA GLU A 104 -9.09 -23.05 11.23
C GLU A 104 -10.22 -22.27 11.90
N ALA A 105 -9.99 -21.52 12.99
CA ALA A 105 -11.07 -20.82 13.69
C ALA A 105 -11.77 -19.78 12.78
N ASP A 106 -13.09 -19.66 12.85
CA ASP A 106 -13.84 -18.72 12.01
C ASP A 106 -13.55 -17.26 12.38
N GLN A 107 -13.39 -16.98 13.68
CA GLN A 107 -13.13 -15.62 14.17
C GLN A 107 -11.63 -15.27 14.22
N PRO A 108 -11.19 -14.15 13.63
CA PRO A 108 -9.78 -13.74 13.62
C PRO A 108 -9.22 -13.39 15.00
N ASP A 109 -10.06 -12.94 15.94
CA ASP A 109 -9.65 -12.65 17.32
C ASP A 109 -9.29 -13.92 18.10
N ILE A 110 -9.97 -15.04 17.83
CA ILE A 110 -9.64 -16.35 18.41
C ILE A 110 -8.32 -16.84 17.85
N ARG A 111 -8.08 -16.69 16.53
CA ARG A 111 -6.78 -17.01 15.92
C ARG A 111 -5.64 -16.23 16.58
N TYR A 112 -5.86 -14.93 16.85
CA TYR A 112 -4.88 -14.08 17.52
C TYR A 112 -4.61 -14.51 18.97
N LYS A 113 -5.67 -14.74 19.76
CA LYS A 113 -5.54 -15.19 21.15
C LYS A 113 -4.88 -16.57 21.23
N ALA A 114 -5.28 -17.52 20.39
CA ALA A 114 -4.65 -18.85 20.33
C ALA A 114 -3.15 -18.74 19.98
N ALA A 115 -2.77 -17.90 19.01
CA ALA A 115 -1.37 -17.67 18.66
C ALA A 115 -0.56 -17.03 19.80
N SER A 116 -1.19 -16.20 20.65
CA SER A 116 -0.52 -15.56 21.80
C SER A 116 -0.07 -16.55 22.88
N LEU A 117 -0.68 -17.74 22.92
CA LEU A 117 -0.40 -18.79 23.90
C LEU A 117 0.67 -19.77 23.44
N ILE A 118 1.10 -19.68 22.17
CA ILE A 118 2.12 -20.55 21.60
C ILE A 118 3.50 -19.94 21.88
N THR A 119 4.34 -20.66 22.61
CA THR A 119 5.72 -20.26 22.95
C THR A 119 6.77 -21.03 22.15
N ASN A 120 6.39 -22.15 21.52
CA ASN A 120 7.31 -23.00 20.77
C ASN A 120 7.76 -22.32 19.46
N GLN A 121 9.06 -22.04 19.38
CA GLN A 121 9.68 -21.32 18.27
C GLN A 121 9.47 -22.01 16.91
N THR A 122 9.44 -23.35 16.85
CA THR A 122 9.23 -24.09 15.59
C THR A 122 7.77 -23.97 15.12
N ARG A 123 6.82 -23.99 16.05
CA ARG A 123 5.39 -23.83 15.72
C ARG A 123 5.05 -22.41 15.29
N LEU A 124 5.66 -21.41 15.93
CA LEU A 124 5.52 -20.01 15.51
C LEU A 124 6.02 -19.79 14.08
N GLU A 125 7.13 -20.42 13.71
CA GLU A 125 7.65 -20.41 12.35
C GLU A 125 6.70 -21.09 11.35
N GLU A 126 6.19 -22.29 11.67
CA GLU A 126 5.18 -22.98 10.86
C GLU A 126 3.93 -22.11 10.62
N ILE A 127 3.45 -21.41 11.66
CA ILE A 127 2.31 -20.48 11.56
C ILE A 127 2.63 -19.30 10.65
N LEU A 128 3.87 -18.78 10.68
CA LEU A 128 4.32 -17.72 9.80
C LEU A 128 4.37 -18.16 8.32
N PHE A 129 4.55 -19.44 8.02
CA PHE A 129 4.53 -19.95 6.65
C PHE A 129 3.15 -20.37 6.16
N THR A 130 2.16 -20.49 7.04
CA THR A 130 0.77 -20.81 6.69
C THR A 130 -0.07 -19.55 6.46
N PRO A 131 -1.05 -19.59 5.54
CA PRO A 131 -1.90 -18.43 5.26
C PRO A 131 -2.76 -18.08 6.49
N ASN A 132 -2.63 -16.85 6.99
CA ASN A 132 -3.36 -16.38 8.16
C ASN A 132 -3.58 -14.86 8.11
N HIS A 133 -4.31 -14.33 9.09
CA HIS A 133 -4.51 -12.90 9.24
C HIS A 133 -3.19 -12.20 9.61
N SER A 134 -2.89 -11.05 8.98
CA SER A 134 -1.61 -10.31 9.17
C SER A 134 -1.30 -10.02 10.64
N ARG A 135 -2.33 -9.76 11.47
CA ARG A 135 -2.15 -9.51 12.92
C ARG A 135 -1.59 -10.71 13.68
N VAL A 136 -1.93 -11.94 13.25
CA VAL A 136 -1.41 -13.19 13.81
C VAL A 136 0.06 -13.35 13.40
N HIS A 137 0.39 -13.12 12.12
CA HIS A 137 1.78 -13.17 11.65
C HIS A 137 2.67 -12.12 12.33
N GLN A 138 2.16 -10.91 12.58
CA GLN A 138 2.91 -9.90 13.33
C GLN A 138 3.21 -10.34 14.77
N LEU A 139 2.25 -10.99 15.44
CA LEU A 139 2.43 -11.53 16.79
C LEU A 139 3.42 -12.71 16.82
N CYS A 140 3.28 -13.66 15.89
CA CYS A 140 4.22 -14.78 15.81
C CYS A 140 5.64 -14.29 15.52
N ALA A 141 5.79 -13.30 14.63
CA ALA A 141 7.08 -12.68 14.35
C ALA A 141 7.63 -11.88 15.55
N SER A 142 6.78 -11.28 16.38
CA SER A 142 7.20 -10.59 17.60
C SER A 142 7.60 -11.54 18.72
N ASN A 143 7.19 -12.81 18.67
CA ASN A 143 7.51 -13.83 19.67
C ASN A 143 8.59 -14.83 19.20
N LEU A 144 9.02 -14.73 17.93
CA LEU A 144 10.11 -15.53 17.40
C LEU A 144 11.47 -14.88 17.76
N ASP A 145 12.34 -15.60 18.46
CA ASP A 145 13.64 -15.11 18.96
C ASP A 145 14.83 -15.88 18.38
N ASP A 146 14.60 -17.05 17.79
CA ASP A 146 15.65 -17.85 17.15
C ASP A 146 16.19 -17.13 15.90
N GLU A 147 17.49 -16.79 15.92
CA GLU A 147 18.18 -16.06 14.85
C GLU A 147 18.04 -16.77 13.49
N THR A 148 18.19 -18.10 13.46
CA THR A 148 18.14 -18.87 12.21
C THR A 148 16.75 -18.86 11.59
N LYS A 149 15.72 -18.96 12.42
CA LYS A 149 14.31 -18.91 11.99
C LYS A 149 13.91 -17.50 11.58
N LEU A 150 14.36 -16.48 12.33
CA LEU A 150 14.15 -15.08 11.99
C LEU A 150 14.73 -14.74 10.61
N GLU A 151 15.92 -15.25 10.25
CA GLU A 151 16.49 -15.06 8.90
C GLU A 151 15.62 -15.69 7.80
N GLN A 152 15.14 -16.92 8.02
CA GLN A 152 14.27 -17.63 7.09
C GLN A 152 12.93 -16.91 6.88
N VAL A 153 12.29 -16.48 7.97
CA VAL A 153 11.05 -15.70 7.94
C VAL A 153 11.28 -14.33 7.28
N HIS A 154 12.40 -13.65 7.57
CA HIS A 154 12.70 -12.36 6.95
C HIS A 154 12.74 -12.47 5.43
N LYS A 155 13.47 -13.48 4.93
CA LYS A 155 13.62 -13.73 3.49
C LYS A 155 12.28 -14.02 2.81
N HIS A 156 11.37 -14.73 3.49
CA HIS A 156 10.04 -15.06 2.96
C HIS A 156 9.11 -13.84 2.89
N TYR A 157 9.22 -12.89 3.83
CA TYR A 157 8.30 -11.77 3.98
C TYR A 157 8.75 -10.45 3.36
N LEU A 158 9.95 -10.38 2.75
CA LEU A 158 10.50 -9.17 2.12
C LEU A 158 9.50 -8.42 1.21
N ASP A 159 8.79 -9.16 0.35
CA ASP A 159 7.86 -8.61 -0.64
C ASP A 159 6.39 -8.87 -0.31
N LYS A 160 6.08 -9.49 0.84
CA LYS A 160 4.71 -9.89 1.23
C LYS A 160 4.09 -8.95 2.27
N ASP A 161 4.56 -9.01 3.52
CA ASP A 161 4.08 -8.16 4.62
C ASP A 161 5.24 -7.34 5.20
N LYS A 162 5.20 -6.03 4.93
CA LYS A 162 6.23 -5.08 5.34
C LYS A 162 6.33 -4.91 6.86
N ASN A 163 5.24 -5.13 7.60
CA ASN A 163 5.25 -5.01 9.06
C ASN A 163 5.93 -6.22 9.69
N VAL A 164 5.58 -7.43 9.25
CA VAL A 164 6.27 -8.66 9.65
C VAL A 164 7.77 -8.57 9.33
N ALA A 165 8.12 -8.18 8.10
CA ALA A 165 9.52 -8.02 7.70
C ALA A 165 10.27 -6.98 8.54
N ARG A 166 9.61 -5.90 8.98
CA ARG A 166 10.20 -4.87 9.86
C ARG A 166 10.43 -5.40 11.28
N ILE A 167 9.46 -6.12 11.86
CA ILE A 167 9.57 -6.71 13.19
C ILE A 167 10.78 -7.66 13.23
N VAL A 168 10.84 -8.60 12.28
CA VAL A 168 11.91 -9.59 12.18
C VAL A 168 13.28 -8.92 11.96
N LYS A 169 13.36 -7.92 11.08
CA LYS A 169 14.60 -7.16 10.85
C LYS A 169 15.09 -6.44 12.10
N SER A 170 14.16 -5.84 12.87
CA SER A 170 14.50 -5.16 14.13
C SER A 170 15.08 -6.13 15.15
N LYS A 171 14.52 -7.35 15.25
CA LYS A 171 15.04 -8.40 16.14
C LYS A 171 16.42 -8.88 15.72
N LEU A 172 16.63 -9.18 14.44
CA LEU A 172 17.96 -9.56 13.92
C LEU A 172 19.01 -8.47 14.18
N GLN A 173 18.64 -7.18 14.08
CA GLN A 173 19.52 -6.07 14.41
C GLN A 173 19.84 -5.99 15.92
N ALA A 174 18.87 -6.28 16.78
CA ALA A 174 19.07 -6.31 18.23
C ALA A 174 20.03 -7.44 18.64
N ILE A 175 19.80 -8.67 18.14
CA ILE A 175 20.66 -9.84 18.38
C ILE A 175 22.10 -9.55 17.93
N LYS A 176 22.26 -8.97 16.73
CA LYS A 176 23.60 -8.61 16.23
C LYS A 176 24.30 -7.57 17.10
N LYS A 177 23.57 -6.55 17.57
CA LYS A 177 24.12 -5.50 18.43
C LYS A 177 24.57 -6.05 19.77
N GLU A 178 23.77 -6.92 20.38
CA GLU A 178 24.10 -7.59 21.65
C GLU A 178 25.37 -8.44 21.50
N ARG A 179 25.49 -9.21 20.42
CA ARG A 179 26.70 -9.99 20.10
C ARG A 179 27.94 -9.11 19.91
N GLU A 180 27.82 -7.98 19.23
CA GLU A 180 28.92 -7.01 19.06
C GLU A 180 29.36 -6.40 20.40
N GLN A 181 28.42 -6.11 21.31
CA GLN A 181 28.71 -5.60 22.65
C GLN A 181 29.45 -6.64 23.51
N VAL A 182 29.02 -7.90 23.50
CA VAL A 182 29.69 -9.00 24.21
C VAL A 182 31.13 -9.17 23.69
N LEU A 183 31.32 -9.18 22.36
CA LEU A 183 32.66 -9.32 21.77
C LEU A 183 33.59 -8.16 22.13
N GLN A 184 33.07 -6.92 22.14
CA GLN A 184 33.85 -5.73 22.54
C GLN A 184 34.29 -5.82 24.01
N PHE A 185 33.38 -6.22 24.89
CA PHE A 185 33.66 -6.41 26.31
C PHE A 185 34.76 -7.46 26.54
N GLU A 186 34.65 -8.64 25.92
CA GLU A 186 35.67 -9.69 26.00
C GLU A 186 37.04 -9.23 25.49
N THR A 187 37.06 -8.42 24.43
CA THR A 187 38.31 -7.88 23.86
C THR A 187 38.99 -6.88 24.80
N GLU A 188 38.21 -6.02 25.46
CA GLU A 188 38.73 -5.05 26.43
C GLU A 188 39.24 -5.74 27.70
N LEU A 189 38.52 -6.75 28.19
CA LEU A 189 38.94 -7.60 29.30
C LEU A 189 40.32 -8.22 29.05
N SER A 190 40.48 -8.93 27.91
CA SER A 190 41.74 -9.59 27.55
C SER A 190 42.91 -8.62 27.45
N LYS A 191 42.71 -7.45 26.80
CA LYS A 191 43.77 -6.43 26.69
C LYS A 191 44.25 -5.89 28.03
N THR A 192 43.32 -5.75 28.98
CA THR A 192 43.62 -5.18 30.30
C THR A 192 44.44 -6.17 31.13
N LEU A 193 44.10 -7.45 31.10
CA LEU A 193 44.86 -8.54 31.74
C LEU A 193 46.27 -8.68 31.15
N ASP A 194 46.39 -8.74 29.83
CA ASP A 194 47.69 -8.86 29.14
C ASP A 194 48.63 -7.69 29.47
N ALA A 195 48.08 -6.49 29.73
CA ALA A 195 48.86 -5.31 30.10
C ALA A 195 49.41 -5.40 31.53
N ILE A 196 48.65 -5.98 32.47
CA ILE A 196 49.08 -6.16 33.87
C ILE A 196 50.13 -7.28 33.95
N GLU A 197 49.93 -8.38 33.24
CA GLU A 197 50.90 -9.48 33.15
C GLU A 197 52.25 -8.99 32.60
N LYS A 198 52.24 -8.16 31.54
CA LYS A 198 53.47 -7.55 31.01
C LYS A 198 54.18 -6.60 31.98
N LEU A 199 53.49 -6.00 32.94
CA LEU A 199 54.12 -5.19 33.98
C LEU A 199 54.81 -6.08 35.02
N ALA A 200 54.20 -7.21 35.38
CA ALA A 200 54.77 -8.17 36.32
C ALA A 200 56.09 -8.77 35.81
N ASP A 201 56.23 -8.93 34.49
CA ASP A 201 57.44 -9.46 33.86
C ASP A 201 58.52 -8.38 33.59
N SER A 202 58.30 -7.12 33.96
CA SER A 202 59.21 -6.03 33.59
C SER A 202 60.34 -5.82 34.59
N GLU A 203 61.58 -5.74 34.10
CA GLU A 203 62.79 -5.49 34.92
C GLU A 203 62.92 -4.02 35.39
N ASN A 204 62.05 -3.13 34.90
CA ASN A 204 62.08 -1.71 35.22
C ASN A 204 61.17 -1.40 36.41
N ILE A 205 61.80 -1.30 37.59
CA ILE A 205 61.13 -1.05 38.87
C ILE A 205 60.75 0.44 39.05
N ASP A 206 61.31 1.34 38.23
CA ASP A 206 61.07 2.79 38.36
C ASP A 206 59.63 3.15 37.94
N GLY A 207 58.87 3.68 38.90
CA GLY A 207 57.49 4.11 38.69
C GLY A 207 56.48 2.97 38.50
N LEU A 208 56.87 1.73 38.85
CA LEU A 208 56.04 0.53 38.75
C LEU A 208 54.70 0.67 39.50
N GLU A 209 54.73 1.25 40.71
CA GLU A 209 53.54 1.50 41.55
C GLU A 209 52.47 2.34 40.84
N ARG A 210 52.86 3.44 40.16
CA ARG A 210 51.92 4.32 39.45
C ARG A 210 51.28 3.64 38.25
N ARG A 211 52.06 2.84 37.51
CA ARG A 211 51.59 2.13 36.31
C ARG A 211 50.62 1.00 36.66
N LEU A 212 50.89 0.29 37.76
CA LEU A 212 50.02 -0.76 38.29
C LEU A 212 48.68 -0.19 38.76
N SER A 213 48.67 0.96 39.45
CA SER A 213 47.44 1.62 39.91
C SER A 213 46.46 1.92 38.77
N VAL A 214 46.95 2.47 37.64
CA VAL A 214 46.09 2.84 36.49
C VAL A 214 45.41 1.62 35.84
N LEU A 215 46.11 0.48 35.80
CA LEU A 215 45.54 -0.75 35.23
C LEU A 215 44.57 -1.43 36.20
N ASN A 216 44.81 -1.33 37.51
CA ASN A 216 43.88 -1.80 38.52
C ASN A 216 42.55 -1.04 38.50
N ASP A 217 42.57 0.28 38.25
CA ASP A 217 41.35 1.08 38.09
C ASP A 217 40.53 0.63 36.87
N LYS A 218 41.20 0.31 35.76
CA LYS A 218 40.54 -0.23 34.56
C LYS A 218 39.95 -1.62 34.82
N TRP A 219 40.69 -2.49 35.49
CA TRP A 219 40.19 -3.82 35.89
C TRP A 219 38.97 -3.74 36.81
N ALA A 220 38.96 -2.81 37.77
CA ALA A 220 37.84 -2.62 38.69
C ALA A 220 36.50 -2.33 37.98
N SER A 221 36.55 -1.65 36.82
CA SER A 221 35.37 -1.35 36.00
C SER A 221 34.85 -2.55 35.19
N LEU A 222 35.67 -3.59 34.98
CA LEU A 222 35.36 -4.76 34.15
C LEU A 222 35.04 -6.02 34.98
N LYS A 223 35.32 -6.03 36.29
CA LYS A 223 35.31 -7.25 37.11
C LYS A 223 33.95 -7.93 37.31
N SER A 224 32.83 -7.21 37.12
CA SER A 224 31.49 -7.66 37.54
C SER A 224 30.96 -8.88 36.78
N THR A 225 31.55 -9.22 35.63
CA THR A 225 31.13 -10.30 34.73
C THR A 225 32.27 -11.29 34.41
N CYS A 226 33.36 -11.26 35.19
CA CYS A 226 34.55 -12.09 34.96
C CYS A 226 34.40 -13.54 35.45
N SER A 227 35.07 -14.47 34.77
CA SER A 227 35.22 -15.86 35.22
C SER A 227 36.32 -15.98 36.30
N ALA A 228 36.32 -17.11 37.03
CA ALA A 228 37.34 -17.40 38.03
C ALA A 228 38.77 -17.37 37.44
N ASP A 229 38.96 -17.88 36.22
CA ASP A 229 40.25 -17.87 35.52
C ASP A 229 40.79 -16.45 35.28
N HIS A 230 39.92 -15.52 34.86
CA HIS A 230 40.31 -14.12 34.67
C HIS A 230 40.69 -13.45 36.00
N GLN A 231 39.98 -13.77 37.08
CA GLN A 231 40.28 -13.25 38.43
C GLN A 231 41.63 -13.77 38.94
N ASP A 232 41.93 -15.04 38.71
CA ASP A 232 43.18 -15.67 39.13
C ASP A 232 44.39 -15.12 38.37
N ARG A 233 44.27 -14.92 37.05
CA ARG A 233 45.29 -14.26 36.22
C ARG A 233 45.62 -12.86 36.74
N TYR A 234 44.59 -12.06 37.03
CA TYR A 234 44.76 -10.73 37.62
C TYR A 234 45.46 -10.77 38.97
N ASN A 235 44.98 -11.60 39.91
CA ASN A 235 45.52 -11.69 41.26
C ASN A 235 47.00 -12.09 41.26
N LYS A 236 47.38 -13.04 40.39
CA LYS A 236 48.76 -13.50 40.24
C LYS A 236 49.68 -12.39 39.74
N ALA A 237 49.27 -11.67 38.68
CA ALA A 237 50.07 -10.59 38.12
C ALA A 237 50.22 -9.40 39.09
N GLN A 238 49.16 -9.08 39.84
CA GLN A 238 49.19 -8.03 40.86
C GLN A 238 50.13 -8.37 42.03
N PHE A 239 50.10 -9.61 42.52
CA PHE A 239 50.95 -10.05 43.63
C PHE A 239 52.45 -9.94 43.30
N LEU A 240 52.85 -10.38 42.10
CA LEU A 240 54.24 -10.30 41.64
C LEU A 240 54.75 -8.84 41.58
N CYS A 241 53.90 -7.92 41.14
CA CYS A 241 54.23 -6.50 41.11
C CYS A 241 54.45 -5.90 42.52
N GLN A 242 53.71 -6.37 43.54
CA GLN A 242 53.82 -5.86 44.91
C GLN A 242 55.08 -6.37 45.62
N GLN A 243 55.46 -7.63 45.42
CA GLN A 243 56.65 -8.23 46.03
C GLN A 243 57.94 -7.50 45.63
N LEU A 244 58.05 -7.08 44.37
CA LEU A 244 59.18 -6.31 43.85
C LEU A 244 59.33 -4.93 44.51
N ILE A 245 58.24 -4.35 45.01
CA ILE A 245 58.26 -3.05 45.70
C ILE A 245 58.82 -3.20 47.12
N ASP A 246 58.40 -4.23 47.86
CA ASP A 246 58.73 -4.40 49.28
C ASP A 246 60.20 -4.80 49.52
N GLU A 247 60.79 -5.59 48.63
CA GLU A 247 62.21 -6.00 48.71
C GLU A 247 63.19 -4.81 48.61
N SER A 248 62.79 -3.72 47.96
CA SER A 248 63.63 -2.52 47.79
C SER A 248 63.82 -1.69 49.08
N VAL A 249 62.95 -1.85 50.07
CA VAL A 249 62.87 -0.98 51.26
C VAL A 249 63.64 -1.54 52.46
N ALA A 250 63.75 -2.87 52.61
CA ALA A 250 64.24 -3.51 53.84
C ALA A 250 65.78 -3.49 54.05
N LEU A 251 66.58 -3.29 53.00
CA LEU A 251 68.05 -3.47 53.04
C LEU A 251 68.88 -2.33 53.69
N LYS A 252 68.28 -1.33 54.37
CA LYS A 252 68.93 -0.01 54.62
C LYS A 252 69.34 0.46 56.05
N GLY A 253 69.31 -0.29 57.18
CA GLY A 253 70.16 0.16 58.34
C GLY A 253 70.02 -0.33 59.81
N LYS A 254 71.07 -0.94 60.39
CA LYS A 254 71.24 -1.07 61.88
C LYS A 254 72.66 -1.02 62.50
N PRO A 255 73.81 -1.32 61.86
CA PRO A 255 75.15 -1.21 62.48
C PRO A 255 75.77 0.20 62.32
N ILE A 256 75.05 1.29 62.61
CA ILE A 256 75.36 2.58 61.96
C ILE A 256 75.88 3.68 62.91
N GLU A 257 75.79 3.56 64.24
CA GLU A 257 76.11 4.71 65.13
C GLU A 257 77.54 4.75 65.69
N GLU A 258 78.16 3.63 66.02
CA GLU A 258 79.55 3.60 66.52
C GLU A 258 80.60 3.72 65.40
N ALA A 259 80.26 3.27 64.19
CA ALA A 259 81.04 3.49 62.97
C ALA A 259 81.15 5.00 62.61
N LYS A 260 80.16 5.83 62.97
CA LYS A 260 80.12 7.24 62.54
C LYS A 260 81.22 8.12 63.14
N SER A 261 81.73 7.85 64.34
CA SER A 261 82.73 8.74 64.99
C SER A 261 84.14 8.57 64.41
N VAL A 262 84.56 7.33 64.14
CA VAL A 262 85.86 7.01 63.49
C VAL A 262 85.84 7.43 62.02
N LEU A 263 84.68 7.35 61.35
CA LEU A 263 84.53 7.89 60.00
C LEU A 263 84.68 9.41 59.97
N CYS A 264 84.28 10.13 61.02
CA CYS A 264 84.33 11.58 61.06
C CYS A 264 85.78 12.12 61.08
N SER A 265 86.67 11.49 61.85
CA SER A 265 88.10 11.87 61.90
C SER A 265 88.84 11.56 60.59
N LEU A 266 88.56 10.41 59.98
CA LEU A 266 89.09 10.07 58.66
C LEU A 266 88.52 10.97 57.55
N ARG A 267 87.27 11.44 57.67
CA ARG A 267 86.67 12.41 56.74
C ARG A 267 87.38 13.76 56.78
N ASN A 268 87.73 14.25 57.96
CA ASN A 268 88.44 15.54 58.10
C ASN A 268 89.84 15.50 57.48
N LEU A 269 90.57 14.38 57.63
CA LEU A 269 91.85 14.17 56.94
C LEU A 269 91.65 14.06 55.43
N THR A 270 90.60 13.35 55.01
CA THR A 270 90.24 13.26 53.60
C THR A 270 90.02 14.66 53.04
N GLU A 271 89.10 15.45 53.61
CA GLU A 271 88.79 16.83 53.22
C GLU A 271 90.02 17.75 53.12
N LYS A 272 90.96 17.66 54.08
CA LYS A 272 92.21 18.45 54.05
C LYS A 272 93.00 18.22 52.76
N PHE A 273 93.18 16.96 52.36
CA PHE A 273 93.97 16.59 51.19
C PHE A 273 93.14 16.54 49.88
N GLN A 274 91.81 16.69 49.95
CA GLN A 274 90.98 16.96 48.76
C GLN A 274 91.15 18.42 48.27
N GLY A 275 91.45 19.36 49.18
CA GLY A 275 91.53 20.78 48.86
C GLY A 275 92.92 21.28 48.43
N ALA A 276 94.00 20.72 48.98
CA ALA A 276 95.38 21.06 48.61
C ALA A 276 96.34 19.91 48.89
N ALA A 277 97.36 19.75 48.03
CA ALA A 277 98.38 18.70 48.12
C ALA A 277 99.57 19.04 49.05
N SER A 278 99.44 20.05 49.92
CA SER A 278 100.50 20.48 50.85
C SER A 278 100.62 19.52 52.05
N ASP A 279 101.84 19.29 52.53
CA ASP A 279 102.19 18.46 53.70
C ASP A 279 101.98 16.93 53.57
N LEU A 280 101.96 16.38 52.34
CA LEU A 280 101.84 14.94 52.07
C LEU A 280 102.91 14.05 52.75
N GLU A 281 104.05 14.63 53.12
CA GLU A 281 105.13 13.96 53.88
C GLU A 281 104.69 13.54 55.30
N THR A 282 103.65 14.19 55.88
CA THR A 282 103.20 13.95 57.26
C THR A 282 102.00 12.99 57.39
N LEU A 283 101.46 12.50 56.26
CA LEU A 283 100.21 11.71 56.17
C LEU A 283 100.28 10.34 56.86
N SER A 284 101.44 9.67 56.80
CA SER A 284 101.64 8.31 57.32
C SER A 284 101.45 8.20 58.83
N GLN A 285 101.85 9.22 59.59
CA GLN A 285 101.70 9.27 61.04
C GLN A 285 100.22 9.37 61.48
N SER A 286 99.37 10.04 60.70
CA SER A 286 97.95 10.24 61.02
C SER A 286 97.09 9.00 60.73
N LEU A 287 97.48 8.19 59.74
CA LEU A 287 96.76 6.95 59.39
C LEU A 287 96.96 5.87 60.44
N SER A 288 98.18 5.68 60.94
CA SER A 288 98.44 4.67 61.97
C SER A 288 97.57 4.82 63.24
N ALA A 289 97.10 6.02 63.58
CA ALA A 289 96.27 6.28 64.76
C ALA A 289 94.80 5.86 64.57
N ALA A 290 94.25 5.94 63.35
CA ALA A 290 92.85 5.60 63.06
C ALA A 290 92.61 4.07 63.00
N GLY A 291 93.62 3.30 62.59
CA GLY A 291 93.59 1.83 62.51
C GLY A 291 93.24 1.11 63.81
N ASN A 292 93.69 1.66 64.94
CA ASN A 292 93.61 0.99 66.24
C ASN A 292 92.26 1.18 66.95
N CYS A 293 91.37 2.04 66.45
CA CYS A 293 90.15 2.46 67.15
C CYS A 293 88.82 1.95 66.53
N TRP A 294 88.85 1.09 65.51
CA TRP A 294 87.63 0.59 64.84
C TRP A 294 86.94 -0.57 65.60
N PRO A 295 85.61 -0.52 65.83
CA PRO A 295 84.86 -1.58 66.53
C PRO A 295 84.81 -2.92 65.76
N LYS A 296 84.94 -4.05 66.47
CA LYS A 296 84.98 -5.40 65.88
C LYS A 296 83.60 -5.85 65.41
N GLY A 297 83.52 -6.40 64.19
CA GLY A 297 82.27 -6.92 63.61
C GLY A 297 81.39 -5.87 62.93
N GLN A 298 81.80 -4.60 62.93
CA GLN A 298 81.27 -3.53 62.08
C GLN A 298 81.85 -3.66 60.67
N ASP A 299 81.07 -3.26 59.65
CA ASP A 299 81.54 -3.34 58.26
C ASP A 299 82.80 -2.49 58.12
N MET A 300 83.89 -3.12 57.70
CA MET A 300 85.16 -2.41 57.52
C MET A 300 85.12 -1.51 56.29
N ALA A 301 84.12 -1.64 55.40
CA ALA A 301 84.05 -0.87 54.16
C ALA A 301 83.98 0.65 54.39
N PRO A 302 83.15 1.22 55.28
CA PRO A 302 83.25 2.64 55.63
C PRO A 302 84.65 3.05 56.11
N PHE A 303 85.26 2.28 57.02
CA PHE A 303 86.57 2.57 57.58
C PHE A 303 87.66 2.57 56.50
N TYR A 304 87.74 1.48 55.74
CA TYR A 304 88.66 1.32 54.63
C TYR A 304 88.37 2.28 53.48
N SER A 305 87.12 2.72 53.29
CA SER A 305 86.76 3.73 52.29
C SER A 305 87.33 5.11 52.60
N LEU A 306 87.67 5.41 53.86
CA LEU A 306 88.31 6.67 54.21
C LEU A 306 89.81 6.47 54.56
N PHE A 307 90.19 5.30 55.06
CA PHE A 307 91.58 4.97 55.43
C PHE A 307 92.46 4.58 54.23
N ASN A 308 92.02 3.63 53.40
CA ASN A 308 92.84 3.12 52.29
C ASN A 308 93.13 4.18 51.22
N PRO A 309 92.22 5.12 50.90
CA PRO A 309 92.53 6.17 49.94
C PRO A 309 93.64 7.10 50.42
N LEU A 310 93.66 7.44 51.71
CA LEU A 310 94.73 8.23 52.32
C LEU A 310 96.05 7.44 52.36
N GLU A 311 96.04 6.16 52.70
CA GLU A 311 97.26 5.33 52.69
C GLU A 311 97.84 5.14 51.27
N ASN A 312 96.96 4.93 50.29
CA ASN A 312 97.36 4.87 48.89
C ASN A 312 97.90 6.23 48.41
N LEU A 313 97.35 7.36 48.86
CA LEU A 313 97.81 8.70 48.48
C LEU A 313 99.29 8.90 48.80
N HIS A 314 99.69 8.49 50.00
CA HIS A 314 101.07 8.55 50.44
C HIS A 314 101.99 7.68 49.58
N ASN A 315 101.59 6.43 49.32
CA ASN A 315 102.40 5.50 48.52
C ASN A 315 102.58 5.97 47.06
N GLN A 316 101.57 6.63 46.49
CA GLN A 316 101.58 7.07 45.09
C GLN A 316 102.35 8.37 44.89
N PHE A 317 102.40 9.21 45.92
CA PHE A 317 103.26 10.39 45.95
C PHE A 317 104.75 10.02 45.87
N GLU A 318 105.18 8.97 46.58
CA GLU A 318 106.55 8.43 46.49
C GLU A 318 106.89 7.93 45.07
N ILE A 319 105.94 7.27 44.40
CA ILE A 319 106.14 6.76 43.02
C ILE A 319 106.21 7.92 42.02
N TRP A 320 105.41 8.98 42.18
CA TRP A 320 105.46 10.17 41.32
C TRP A 320 106.77 10.92 41.46
N SER A 321 107.26 11.10 42.69
CA SER A 321 108.54 11.74 43.01
C SER A 321 109.73 11.08 42.29
N ALA A 322 109.63 9.77 42.01
CA ALA A 322 110.61 9.05 41.21
C ALA A 322 110.43 9.25 39.69
N ILE A 323 109.19 9.25 39.16
CA ILE A 323 108.92 9.39 37.72
C ILE A 323 109.20 10.80 37.20
N SER A 324 108.88 11.84 37.97
CA SER A 324 109.04 13.24 37.57
C SER A 324 110.51 13.62 37.27
N LYS A 325 111.47 12.94 37.89
CA LYS A 325 112.92 13.14 37.68
C LYS A 325 113.43 12.66 36.32
N GLU A 326 112.69 11.77 35.62
CA GLU A 326 113.15 11.12 34.37
C GLU A 326 112.31 11.49 33.12
N LEU A 327 111.32 12.39 33.26
CA LEU A 327 110.24 12.65 32.30
C LEU A 327 110.72 13.04 30.88
N ALA A 328 111.84 13.75 30.74
CA ALA A 328 112.33 14.27 29.46
C ALA A 328 112.94 13.21 28.52
N SER A 329 113.08 11.96 28.98
CA SER A 329 113.90 10.93 28.30
C SER A 329 113.11 9.70 27.78
N LEU A 330 111.80 9.63 28.00
CA LEU A 330 110.98 8.42 27.77
C LEU A 330 110.11 8.49 26.50
N HIS A 331 110.06 7.39 25.73
CA HIS A 331 109.20 7.24 24.54
C HIS A 331 107.72 7.02 24.94
N PRO A 332 106.70 7.44 24.15
CA PRO A 332 105.28 7.39 24.56
C PRO A 332 104.78 6.04 25.09
N GLU A 333 105.14 4.91 24.46
CA GLU A 333 104.72 3.58 24.94
C GLU A 333 105.43 3.15 26.25
N GLN A 334 106.66 3.61 26.47
CA GLN A 334 107.41 3.38 27.71
C GLN A 334 106.90 4.29 28.84
N LEU A 335 106.55 5.53 28.49
CA LEU A 335 105.91 6.51 29.37
C LEU A 335 104.53 6.00 29.82
N THR A 336 103.73 5.42 28.91
CA THR A 336 102.46 4.76 29.26
C THR A 336 102.67 3.63 30.27
N ARG A 337 103.66 2.75 30.07
CA ARG A 337 103.90 1.62 30.98
C ARG A 337 104.30 2.08 32.39
N ARG A 338 105.10 3.14 32.50
CA ARG A 338 105.53 3.67 33.80
C ARG A 338 104.45 4.52 34.47
N MET A 339 103.73 5.33 33.72
CA MET A 339 102.58 6.08 34.23
C MET A 339 101.40 5.17 34.62
N ALA A 340 101.29 3.97 34.02
CA ALA A 340 100.32 2.95 34.46
C ALA A 340 100.64 2.36 35.85
N ALA A 341 101.90 2.43 36.30
CA ALA A 341 102.28 2.04 37.66
C ALA A 341 101.93 3.11 38.71
N LEU A 342 101.76 4.37 38.27
CA LEU A 342 101.28 5.45 39.10
C LEU A 342 99.74 5.42 39.13
N GLN A 343 99.15 5.13 40.27
CA GLN A 343 97.70 5.06 40.47
C GLN A 343 97.28 6.05 41.54
N TRP A 344 97.23 7.34 41.16
CA TRP A 344 96.90 8.40 42.12
C TRP A 344 95.49 8.16 42.64
N PRO A 345 95.28 8.11 43.97
CA PRO A 345 93.97 7.77 44.50
C PRO A 345 92.96 8.88 44.21
N GLU A 346 91.79 8.46 43.74
CA GLU A 346 90.69 9.37 43.41
C GLU A 346 90.15 10.08 44.67
N GLY A 347 89.80 11.35 44.52
CA GLY A 347 89.23 12.18 45.60
C GLY A 347 90.23 13.06 46.34
N PHE A 348 91.52 12.99 46.01
CA PHE A 348 92.55 13.90 46.53
C PHE A 348 93.03 14.85 45.44
N ALA A 349 93.48 16.04 45.85
CA ALA A 349 94.07 17.00 44.93
C ALA A 349 95.34 16.39 44.31
N GLU A 350 95.23 15.96 43.06
CA GLU A 350 96.34 15.44 42.27
C GLU A 350 97.24 16.61 41.84
N PRO A 351 98.57 16.51 41.95
CA PRO A 351 99.46 17.53 41.43
C PRO A 351 99.20 17.76 39.94
N ASP A 352 99.03 19.02 39.53
CA ASP A 352 98.69 19.44 38.15
C ASP A 352 99.63 18.86 37.07
N GLU A 353 100.86 18.50 37.46
CA GLU A 353 101.88 17.91 36.59
C GLU A 353 101.57 16.44 36.20
N ILE A 354 100.88 15.67 37.05
CA ILE A 354 100.50 14.27 36.80
C ILE A 354 99.28 14.20 35.88
N VAL A 355 98.31 15.07 36.12
CA VAL A 355 97.08 15.16 35.33
C VAL A 355 97.41 15.51 33.87
N LYS A 356 98.26 16.52 33.64
CA LYS A 356 98.68 16.94 32.29
C LYS A 356 99.38 15.82 31.52
N THR A 357 100.17 14.99 32.19
CA THR A 357 100.93 13.91 31.55
C THR A 357 100.06 12.68 31.25
N ARG A 358 99.06 12.35 32.08
CA ARG A 358 98.10 11.26 31.82
C ARG A 358 97.17 11.59 30.66
N MET A 359 96.62 12.81 30.65
CA MET A 359 95.70 13.26 29.60
C MET A 359 96.33 13.19 28.20
N GLY A 360 97.60 13.57 28.07
CA GLY A 360 98.33 13.47 26.80
C GLY A 360 98.48 12.03 26.29
N ILE A 361 98.56 11.03 27.17
CA ILE A 361 98.73 9.62 26.80
C ILE A 361 97.40 8.96 26.44
N GLU A 362 96.35 9.17 27.24
CA GLU A 362 95.03 8.59 27.01
C GLU A 362 94.39 9.09 25.71
N GLU A 363 94.57 10.37 25.38
CA GLU A 363 94.04 10.94 24.14
C GLU A 363 94.66 10.25 22.91
N HIS A 364 95.96 9.97 22.93
CA HIS A 364 96.63 9.25 21.83
C HIS A 364 96.22 7.77 21.75
N LEU A 365 96.09 7.05 22.87
CA LEU A 365 95.74 5.62 22.87
C LEU A 365 94.27 5.36 22.49
N THR A 366 93.35 6.21 22.96
CA THR A 366 91.93 6.10 22.62
C THR A 366 91.67 6.39 21.15
N GLN A 367 92.40 7.33 20.54
CA GLN A 367 92.33 7.59 19.10
C GLN A 367 92.76 6.36 18.27
N ILE A 368 93.83 5.68 18.68
CA ILE A 368 94.33 4.48 17.98
C ILE A 368 93.37 3.28 18.11
N GLN A 369 92.83 3.02 19.30
CA GLN A 369 91.88 1.91 19.51
C GLN A 369 90.54 2.15 18.79
N LYS A 370 90.01 3.38 18.80
CA LYS A 370 88.79 3.74 18.06
C LYS A 370 88.97 3.54 16.55
N ALA A 371 90.14 3.89 16.00
CA ALA A 371 90.44 3.67 14.59
C ALA A 371 90.50 2.17 14.21
N LYS A 372 91.17 1.33 15.02
CA LYS A 372 91.29 -0.12 14.77
C LYS A 372 89.95 -0.87 14.87
N THR A 373 89.17 -0.57 15.91
CA THR A 373 87.82 -1.17 16.11
C THR A 373 86.86 -0.73 15.02
N GLY A 374 86.88 0.55 14.63
CA GLY A 374 86.10 1.08 13.51
C GLY A 374 86.40 0.37 12.19
N HIS A 375 87.67 0.11 11.88
CA HIS A 375 88.05 -0.61 10.66
C HIS A 375 87.58 -2.08 10.66
N ARG A 376 87.73 -2.79 11.78
CA ARG A 376 87.28 -4.19 11.92
C ARG A 376 85.76 -4.34 11.75
N ASN A 377 84.98 -3.41 12.31
CA ASN A 377 83.53 -3.43 12.20
C ASN A 377 83.07 -3.15 10.76
N ARG A 378 83.71 -2.20 10.05
CA ARG A 378 83.42 -1.92 8.63
C ARG A 378 83.68 -3.12 7.72
N ILE A 379 84.71 -3.92 8.00
CA ILE A 379 85.00 -5.16 7.26
C ILE A 379 83.87 -6.20 7.46
N LYS A 380 83.50 -6.49 8.72
CA LYS A 380 82.41 -7.45 9.03
C LYS A 380 81.08 -7.07 8.36
N GLU A 381 80.74 -5.79 8.42
CA GLU A 381 79.48 -5.27 7.86
C GLU A 381 79.43 -5.34 6.32
N VAL A 382 80.59 -5.43 5.64
CA VAL A 382 80.67 -5.67 4.20
C VAL A 382 80.60 -7.17 3.90
N GLU A 383 81.22 -8.02 4.71
CA GLU A 383 81.14 -9.49 4.58
C GLU A 383 79.70 -10.01 4.71
N GLU A 384 78.96 -9.53 5.70
CA GLU A 384 77.54 -9.88 5.88
C GLU A 384 76.69 -9.46 4.68
N LYS A 385 76.91 -8.25 4.16
CA LYS A 385 76.20 -7.77 2.97
C LYS A 385 76.57 -8.56 1.72
N LEU A 386 77.82 -9.03 1.59
CA LEU A 386 78.22 -9.91 0.51
C LEU A 386 77.55 -11.29 0.61
N ASN A 387 77.36 -11.84 1.81
CA ASN A 387 76.60 -13.08 2.01
C ASN A 387 75.12 -12.89 1.62
N GLN A 388 74.52 -11.78 2.03
CA GLN A 388 73.14 -11.44 1.65
C GLN A 388 73.00 -11.24 0.13
N LEU A 389 74.00 -10.65 -0.51
CA LEU A 389 74.02 -10.48 -1.97
C LEU A 389 74.06 -11.83 -2.67
N GLU A 390 74.88 -12.75 -2.18
CA GLU A 390 75.00 -14.10 -2.73
C GLU A 390 73.70 -14.90 -2.63
N SER A 391 73.04 -14.91 -1.47
CA SER A 391 71.71 -15.54 -1.31
C SER A 391 70.65 -14.87 -2.19
N ALA A 392 70.63 -13.53 -2.27
CA ALA A 392 69.67 -12.85 -3.15
C ALA A 392 69.88 -13.16 -4.64
N ILE A 393 71.10 -13.54 -5.05
CA ILE A 393 71.42 -14.00 -6.41
C ILE A 393 70.94 -15.44 -6.59
N THR A 394 71.20 -16.36 -5.65
CA THR A 394 70.75 -17.76 -5.75
C THR A 394 69.23 -17.87 -5.75
N ASP A 395 68.56 -17.05 -4.95
CA ASP A 395 67.11 -17.06 -4.80
C ASP A 395 66.40 -16.29 -5.93
N GLY A 396 67.15 -15.70 -6.88
CA GLY A 396 66.61 -14.94 -8.01
C GLY A 396 66.00 -13.58 -7.64
N HIS A 397 66.24 -13.08 -6.43
CA HIS A 397 65.70 -11.81 -5.91
C HIS A 397 66.46 -10.57 -6.44
N LEU A 398 66.30 -10.28 -7.73
CA LEU A 398 67.03 -9.22 -8.45
C LEU A 398 66.95 -7.82 -7.82
N LYS A 399 65.82 -7.41 -7.23
CA LYS A 399 65.69 -6.09 -6.58
C LYS A 399 66.54 -5.99 -5.30
N GLN A 400 66.55 -7.05 -4.51
CA GLN A 400 67.33 -7.13 -3.27
C GLN A 400 68.82 -7.18 -3.59
N ALA A 401 69.22 -8.00 -4.56
CA ALA A 401 70.60 -8.12 -5.01
C ALA A 401 71.17 -6.79 -5.55
N ASN A 402 70.39 -6.03 -6.35
CA ASN A 402 70.84 -4.73 -6.86
C ASN A 402 71.06 -3.70 -5.74
N ARG A 403 70.15 -3.62 -4.75
CA ARG A 403 70.29 -2.73 -3.60
C ARG A 403 71.53 -3.06 -2.77
N LEU A 404 71.74 -4.34 -2.49
CA LEU A 404 72.90 -4.83 -1.75
C LEU A 404 74.21 -4.51 -2.49
N ARG A 405 74.27 -4.70 -3.81
CA ARG A 405 75.43 -4.35 -4.62
C ARG A 405 75.77 -2.86 -4.57
N THR A 406 74.77 -1.98 -4.70
CA THR A 406 75.00 -0.53 -4.57
C THR A 406 75.49 -0.16 -3.17
N SER A 407 74.93 -0.78 -2.12
CA SER A 407 75.36 -0.56 -0.74
C SER A 407 76.81 -0.99 -0.51
N ILE A 408 77.20 -2.17 -1.02
CA ILE A 408 78.57 -2.70 -0.91
C ILE A 408 79.56 -1.80 -1.64
N LYS A 409 79.25 -1.36 -2.87
CA LYS A 409 80.10 -0.44 -3.63
C LYS A 409 80.33 0.88 -2.88
N ASN A 410 79.27 1.46 -2.33
CA ASN A 410 79.38 2.70 -1.57
C ASN A 410 80.24 2.54 -0.31
N LYS A 411 80.18 1.38 0.36
CA LYS A 411 81.02 1.10 1.53
C LYS A 411 82.49 0.92 1.19
N PHE A 412 82.80 0.27 0.05
CA PHE A 412 84.20 0.15 -0.40
C PHE A 412 84.85 1.52 -0.69
N ASN A 413 84.07 2.54 -1.03
CA ASN A 413 84.60 3.90 -1.20
C ASN A 413 84.96 4.59 0.13
N GLN A 414 84.51 4.08 1.27
CA GLN A 414 84.67 4.72 2.59
C GLN A 414 85.89 4.24 3.38
N PHE A 415 86.50 3.11 2.99
CA PHE A 415 87.68 2.56 3.66
C PHE A 415 88.47 1.64 2.72
N PRO A 416 89.79 1.50 2.90
CA PRO A 416 90.59 0.56 2.13
C PRO A 416 90.22 -0.88 2.51
N ALA A 417 89.53 -1.59 1.61
CA ALA A 417 89.05 -2.93 1.89
C ALA A 417 90.07 -4.02 1.51
N PRO A 418 90.04 -5.19 2.19
CA PRO A 418 90.88 -6.33 1.83
C PRO A 418 90.62 -6.85 0.42
N GLN A 419 91.69 -7.21 -0.31
CA GLN A 419 91.62 -7.66 -1.71
C GLN A 419 90.67 -8.86 -1.92
N ARG A 420 90.58 -9.77 -0.93
CA ARG A 420 89.65 -10.90 -0.93
C ARG A 420 88.18 -10.47 -1.08
N LEU A 421 87.76 -9.40 -0.40
CA LEU A 421 86.36 -8.93 -0.44
C LEU A 421 86.02 -8.23 -1.75
N LEU A 422 86.99 -7.50 -2.32
CA LEU A 422 86.87 -6.86 -3.63
C LEU A 422 86.66 -7.93 -4.73
N ASN A 423 87.50 -8.97 -4.74
CA ASN A 423 87.38 -10.07 -5.71
C ASN A 423 86.03 -10.80 -5.60
N ARG A 424 85.57 -11.08 -4.36
CA ARG A 424 84.25 -11.70 -4.12
C ARG A 424 83.10 -10.82 -4.61
N SER A 425 83.17 -9.50 -4.36
CA SER A 425 82.17 -8.56 -4.84
C SER A 425 82.10 -8.52 -6.37
N HIS A 426 83.25 -8.56 -7.05
CA HIS A 426 83.31 -8.60 -8.51
C HIS A 426 82.67 -9.89 -9.09
N LEU A 427 82.89 -11.04 -8.47
CA LEU A 427 82.28 -12.31 -8.90
C LEU A 427 80.75 -12.32 -8.72
N LEU A 428 80.24 -11.83 -7.59
CA LEU A 428 78.80 -11.71 -7.39
C LEU A 428 78.19 -10.67 -8.34
N ALA A 429 78.97 -9.65 -8.67
CA ALA A 429 78.61 -8.64 -9.65
C ALA A 429 78.43 -9.21 -11.07
N THR A 430 79.29 -10.12 -11.53
CA THR A 430 79.13 -10.78 -12.83
C THR A 430 77.90 -11.68 -12.84
N LYS A 431 77.69 -12.52 -11.81
CA LYS A 431 76.51 -13.39 -11.69
C LYS A 431 75.18 -12.60 -11.68
N LEU A 432 75.15 -11.46 -10.99
CA LEU A 432 73.97 -10.59 -10.98
C LEU A 432 73.67 -9.98 -12.36
N ASN A 433 74.71 -9.68 -13.15
CA ASN A 433 74.52 -9.19 -14.51
C ASN A 433 73.96 -10.29 -15.42
N GLU A 434 74.44 -11.53 -15.31
CA GLU A 434 73.93 -12.68 -16.07
C GLU A 434 72.44 -12.94 -15.79
N LEU A 435 72.02 -12.91 -14.51
CA LEU A 435 70.59 -13.05 -14.15
C LEU A 435 69.72 -11.91 -14.70
N ARG A 436 70.26 -10.69 -14.73
CA ARG A 436 69.56 -9.53 -15.32
C ARG A 436 69.38 -9.70 -16.82
N ASP A 437 70.42 -10.14 -17.51
CA ASP A 437 70.40 -10.35 -18.95
C ASP A 437 69.43 -11.50 -19.31
N TRP A 438 69.34 -12.54 -18.47
CA TRP A 438 68.32 -13.59 -18.59
C TRP A 438 66.88 -13.06 -18.39
N GLN A 439 66.65 -12.19 -17.40
CA GLN A 439 65.34 -11.56 -17.20
C GLN A 439 64.92 -10.71 -18.41
N ASP A 440 65.86 -9.95 -18.98
CA ASP A 440 65.59 -9.14 -20.18
C ASP A 440 65.28 -10.02 -21.40
N PHE A 441 65.98 -11.16 -21.57
CA PHE A 441 65.70 -12.13 -22.62
C PHE A 441 64.27 -12.69 -22.56
N VAL A 442 63.77 -13.03 -21.37
CA VAL A 442 62.41 -13.57 -21.20
C VAL A 442 61.31 -12.51 -21.32
N THR A 443 61.58 -11.27 -20.88
CA THR A 443 60.55 -10.22 -20.80
C THR A 443 60.41 -9.38 -22.08
N ASN A 444 61.47 -9.26 -22.90
CA ASN A 444 61.43 -8.45 -24.13
C ASN A 444 60.45 -8.98 -25.20
N PRO A 445 60.36 -10.30 -25.49
CA PRO A 445 59.35 -10.82 -26.43
C PRO A 445 57.92 -10.48 -26.00
N LYS A 446 57.62 -10.60 -24.70
CA LYS A 446 56.30 -10.24 -24.15
C LYS A 446 56.02 -8.73 -24.28
N ARG A 447 57.03 -7.87 -24.10
CA ARG A 447 56.88 -6.41 -24.34
C ARG A 447 56.59 -6.10 -25.81
N GLU A 448 57.16 -6.87 -26.73
CA GLU A 448 56.89 -6.75 -28.16
C GLU A 448 55.45 -7.19 -28.50
N GLU A 449 54.97 -8.31 -27.95
CA GLU A 449 53.57 -8.74 -28.06
C GLU A 449 52.59 -7.69 -27.54
N LEU A 450 52.87 -7.05 -26.41
CA LEU A 450 52.04 -5.95 -25.87
C LEU A 450 52.04 -4.73 -26.80
N CYS A 451 53.16 -4.43 -27.47
CA CYS A 451 53.19 -3.38 -28.50
C CYS A 451 52.30 -3.75 -29.70
N ILE A 452 52.33 -4.99 -30.16
CA ILE A 452 51.47 -5.49 -31.25
C ILE A 452 49.99 -5.42 -30.85
N GLY A 453 49.67 -5.83 -29.62
CA GLY A 453 48.31 -5.73 -29.08
C GLY A 453 47.82 -4.29 -29.01
N MET A 454 48.67 -3.36 -28.56
CA MET A 454 48.33 -1.94 -28.51
C MET A 454 48.19 -1.33 -29.91
N ASP A 455 48.99 -1.77 -30.87
CA ASP A 455 48.91 -1.35 -32.28
C ASP A 455 47.61 -1.81 -32.94
N LYS A 456 47.20 -3.06 -32.73
CA LYS A 456 45.90 -3.58 -33.17
C LYS A 456 44.77 -2.74 -32.60
N LEU A 457 44.79 -2.46 -31.29
CA LEU A 457 43.79 -1.58 -30.68
C LEU A 457 43.84 -0.16 -31.25
N ALA A 458 45.02 0.39 -31.55
CA ALA A 458 45.12 1.72 -32.15
C ALA A 458 44.40 1.79 -33.50
N ASN A 459 44.65 0.81 -34.37
CA ASN A 459 44.15 0.78 -35.74
C ASN A 459 42.71 0.28 -35.87
N ASP A 460 42.21 -0.49 -34.90
CA ASP A 460 40.83 -0.97 -34.91
C ASP A 460 39.84 0.11 -34.46
N LEU A 461 39.13 0.68 -35.43
CA LEU A 461 38.09 1.69 -35.22
C LEU A 461 36.70 1.09 -34.93
N SER A 462 36.53 -0.23 -35.08
CA SER A 462 35.23 -0.90 -34.88
C SER A 462 34.88 -1.08 -33.39
N ILE A 463 35.88 -1.10 -32.52
CA ILE A 463 35.71 -1.31 -31.08
C ILE A 463 35.11 -0.06 -30.44
N HIS A 464 34.01 -0.25 -29.69
CA HIS A 464 33.38 0.85 -28.97
C HIS A 464 34.36 1.52 -27.99
N PRO A 465 34.41 2.88 -27.89
CA PRO A 465 35.44 3.59 -27.13
C PRO A 465 35.58 3.17 -25.65
N ARG A 466 34.49 2.74 -25.01
CA ARG A 466 34.52 2.25 -23.62
C ARG A 466 35.23 0.90 -23.47
N GLU A 467 35.04 0.00 -24.43
CA GLU A 467 35.66 -1.33 -24.43
C GLU A 467 37.14 -1.20 -24.83
N LYS A 468 37.41 -0.35 -25.82
CA LYS A 468 38.75 0.04 -26.23
C LYS A 468 39.56 0.60 -25.05
N ALA A 469 39.01 1.53 -24.28
CA ALA A 469 39.66 2.05 -23.07
C ALA A 469 39.95 0.97 -22.01
N ARG A 470 39.06 -0.02 -21.84
CA ARG A 470 39.28 -1.16 -20.93
C ARG A 470 40.42 -2.05 -21.41
N ALA A 471 40.44 -2.39 -22.70
CA ALA A 471 41.49 -3.20 -23.30
C ALA A 471 42.86 -2.50 -23.24
N ILE A 472 42.91 -1.19 -23.49
CA ILE A 472 44.12 -0.37 -23.32
C ILE A 472 44.64 -0.46 -21.88
N LYS A 473 43.75 -0.33 -20.88
CA LYS A 473 44.13 -0.43 -19.47
C LYS A 473 44.69 -1.80 -19.12
N GLU A 474 44.07 -2.87 -19.61
CA GLU A 474 44.54 -4.24 -19.40
C GLU A 474 45.96 -4.43 -19.94
N LEU A 475 46.24 -3.98 -21.18
CA LEU A 475 47.59 -4.02 -21.74
C LEU A 475 48.59 -3.17 -20.94
N GLN A 476 48.18 -2.00 -20.44
CA GLN A 476 49.02 -1.17 -19.57
C GLN A 476 49.34 -1.86 -18.24
N ASP A 477 48.38 -2.57 -17.65
CA ASP A 477 48.58 -3.29 -16.41
C ASP A 477 49.45 -4.54 -16.62
N GLN A 478 49.31 -5.23 -17.75
CA GLN A 478 50.22 -6.30 -18.18
C GLN A 478 51.65 -5.76 -18.40
N TRP A 479 51.82 -4.59 -18.99
CA TRP A 479 53.12 -3.93 -19.12
C TRP A 479 53.76 -3.64 -17.76
N LYS A 480 52.99 -3.11 -16.81
CA LYS A 480 53.47 -2.83 -15.44
C LYS A 480 53.94 -4.10 -14.72
N LYS A 481 53.26 -5.24 -14.92
CA LYS A 481 53.64 -6.54 -14.34
C LYS A 481 55.02 -7.02 -14.80
N LEU A 482 55.44 -6.70 -16.02
CA LEU A 482 56.76 -7.08 -16.55
C LEU A 482 57.93 -6.32 -15.88
N GLY A 483 57.63 -5.24 -15.15
CA GLY A 483 58.63 -4.48 -14.38
C GLY A 483 59.55 -3.58 -15.22
N PRO A 484 60.34 -2.71 -14.56
CA PRO A 484 61.27 -1.82 -15.23
C PRO A 484 62.48 -2.59 -15.77
N SER A 485 62.88 -2.30 -17.01
CA SER A 485 64.14 -2.76 -17.61
C SER A 485 64.92 -1.56 -18.14
N ASN A 486 66.22 -1.54 -17.86
CA ASN A 486 67.13 -0.47 -18.28
C ASN A 486 67.87 -0.80 -19.59
N ASN A 487 67.48 -1.87 -20.27
CA ASN A 487 68.04 -2.22 -21.57
C ASN A 487 67.54 -1.24 -22.65
N LYS A 488 68.43 -0.86 -23.58
CA LYS A 488 68.11 0.00 -24.74
C LYS A 488 66.92 -0.54 -25.54
N GLN A 489 66.78 -1.87 -25.67
CA GLN A 489 65.64 -2.48 -26.37
C GLN A 489 64.31 -2.26 -25.61
N ALA A 490 64.29 -2.47 -24.29
CA ALA A 490 63.10 -2.26 -23.47
C ALA A 490 62.67 -0.77 -23.45
N GLN A 491 63.62 0.17 -23.44
CA GLN A 491 63.33 1.60 -23.55
C GLN A 491 62.72 1.99 -24.90
N ARG A 492 63.20 1.40 -26.00
CA ARG A 492 62.60 1.57 -27.34
C ARG A 492 61.17 1.03 -27.38
N LEU A 493 60.95 -0.18 -26.87
CA LEU A 493 59.62 -0.80 -26.79
C LEU A 493 58.66 0.03 -25.91
N TRP A 494 59.11 0.58 -24.78
CA TRP A 494 58.29 1.48 -23.95
C TRP A 494 57.83 2.72 -24.71
N THR A 495 58.76 3.36 -25.43
CA THR A 495 58.46 4.56 -26.21
C THR A 495 57.43 4.25 -27.30
N ARG A 496 57.58 3.11 -27.98
CA ARG A 496 56.60 2.60 -28.96
C ARG A 496 55.24 2.31 -28.32
N PHE A 497 55.21 1.55 -27.23
CA PHE A 497 53.98 1.20 -26.50
C PHE A 497 53.21 2.44 -26.03
N ARG A 498 53.91 3.44 -25.47
CA ARG A 498 53.30 4.69 -25.02
C ARG A 498 52.71 5.48 -26.19
N LYS A 499 53.43 5.58 -27.31
CA LYS A 499 52.93 6.25 -28.52
C LYS A 499 51.66 5.57 -29.04
N LEU A 500 51.67 4.25 -29.16
CA LEU A 500 50.50 3.46 -29.58
C LEU A 500 49.34 3.57 -28.60
N GLY A 501 49.63 3.57 -27.30
CA GLY A 501 48.61 3.76 -26.26
C GLY A 501 47.94 5.13 -26.34
N ASN A 502 48.69 6.18 -26.61
CA ASN A 502 48.13 7.52 -26.83
C ASN A 502 47.23 7.55 -28.08
N LEU A 503 47.69 6.98 -29.20
CA LEU A 503 46.91 6.87 -30.44
C LEU A 503 45.61 6.07 -30.23
N ALA A 504 45.69 4.92 -29.57
CA ALA A 504 44.54 4.09 -29.26
C ALA A 504 43.54 4.78 -28.32
N PHE A 505 44.02 5.64 -27.41
CA PHE A 505 43.15 6.31 -26.43
C PHE A 505 42.52 7.61 -26.96
N GLU A 506 43.03 8.21 -28.04
CA GLU A 506 42.52 9.49 -28.56
C GLU A 506 41.00 9.48 -28.84
N PRO A 507 40.43 8.47 -29.53
CA PRO A 507 38.97 8.39 -29.75
C PRO A 507 38.19 8.20 -28.44
N CYS A 508 38.76 7.47 -27.48
CA CYS A 508 38.20 7.28 -26.16
C CYS A 508 38.14 8.60 -25.38
N GLY A 509 39.19 9.41 -25.46
CA GLY A 509 39.25 10.75 -24.89
C GLY A 509 38.11 11.63 -25.41
N LYS A 510 37.98 11.76 -26.74
CA LYS A 510 36.90 12.55 -27.39
C LYS A 510 35.51 12.08 -26.97
N TYR A 511 35.29 10.77 -26.88
CA TYR A 511 34.02 10.18 -26.44
C TYR A 511 33.69 10.50 -24.98
N PHE A 512 34.65 10.35 -24.06
CA PHE A 512 34.40 10.66 -22.65
C PHE A 512 34.24 12.15 -22.40
N GLU A 513 34.90 13.00 -23.19
CA GLU A 513 34.69 14.45 -23.18
C GLU A 513 33.30 14.83 -23.67
N SER A 514 32.82 14.26 -24.78
CA SER A 514 31.46 14.53 -25.27
C SER A 514 30.41 14.05 -24.27
N GLN A 515 30.59 12.88 -23.65
CA GLN A 515 29.73 12.42 -22.55
C GLN A 515 29.80 13.32 -21.32
N LYS A 516 30.96 13.89 -21.00
CA LYS A 516 31.09 14.84 -19.90
C LYS A 516 30.30 16.12 -20.22
N LYS A 517 30.44 16.67 -21.42
CA LYS A 517 29.68 17.85 -21.90
C LYS A 517 28.17 17.59 -21.90
N ALA A 518 27.71 16.45 -22.40
CA ALA A 518 26.29 16.08 -22.39
C ALA A 518 25.72 16.02 -20.97
N ARG A 519 26.46 15.42 -20.02
CA ARG A 519 26.06 15.39 -18.61
C ARG A 519 26.03 16.79 -17.97
N GLU A 520 26.98 17.66 -18.30
CA GLU A 520 27.00 19.06 -17.85
C GLU A 520 25.83 19.88 -18.42
N GLN A 521 25.47 19.65 -19.69
CA GLN A 521 24.28 20.24 -20.31
C GLN A 521 22.99 19.76 -19.65
N ASN A 522 22.80 18.45 -19.48
CA ASN A 522 21.66 17.88 -18.77
C ASN A 522 21.52 18.43 -17.34
N PHE A 523 22.66 18.62 -16.66
CA PHE A 523 22.67 19.24 -15.32
C PHE A 523 22.22 20.71 -15.37
N THR A 524 22.59 21.44 -16.42
CA THR A 524 22.14 22.82 -16.64
C THR A 524 20.64 22.88 -16.92
N GLU A 525 20.11 21.98 -17.74
CA GLU A 525 18.66 21.88 -17.99
C GLU A 525 17.88 21.54 -16.70
N ARG A 526 18.36 20.59 -15.90
CA ARG A 526 17.76 20.32 -14.59
C ARG A 526 17.78 21.52 -13.64
N LYS A 527 18.83 22.35 -13.66
CA LYS A 527 18.85 23.60 -12.90
C LYS A 527 17.78 24.58 -13.39
N LYS A 528 17.58 24.70 -14.70
CA LYS A 528 16.53 25.55 -15.27
C LYS A 528 15.15 25.08 -14.85
N ILE A 529 14.87 23.77 -14.88
CA ILE A 529 13.59 23.20 -14.41
C ILE A 529 13.35 23.57 -12.94
N CYS A 530 14.34 23.38 -12.06
CA CYS A 530 14.19 23.78 -10.66
C CYS A 530 13.92 25.29 -10.53
N ALA A 531 14.69 26.12 -11.21
CA ALA A 531 14.53 27.58 -11.14
C ALA A 531 13.16 28.03 -11.66
N SER A 532 12.66 27.46 -12.76
CA SER A 532 11.34 27.80 -13.29
C SER A 532 10.21 27.38 -12.35
N LEU A 533 10.36 26.23 -11.68
CA LEU A 533 9.36 25.77 -10.71
C LEU A 533 9.40 26.59 -9.42
N GLU A 534 10.58 27.04 -8.98
CA GLU A 534 10.76 27.91 -7.82
C GLU A 534 10.11 29.27 -8.06
N LEU A 535 10.41 29.90 -9.20
CA LEU A 535 9.77 31.16 -9.61
C LEU A 535 8.26 30.99 -9.71
N PHE A 536 7.79 29.91 -10.33
CA PHE A 536 6.35 29.63 -10.40
C PHE A 536 5.72 29.41 -9.02
N LEU A 537 6.47 28.84 -8.06
CA LEU A 537 6.00 28.63 -6.70
C LEU A 537 5.83 29.97 -5.94
N GLU A 538 6.76 30.89 -6.15
CA GLU A 538 6.86 32.17 -5.43
C GLU A 538 5.96 33.26 -6.04
N GLU A 539 5.93 33.40 -7.37
CA GLU A 539 5.26 34.51 -8.06
C GLU A 539 3.76 34.25 -8.32
N ASN A 540 3.30 32.99 -8.26
CA ASN A 540 1.93 32.64 -8.58
C ASN A 540 0.94 33.00 -7.46
N ASP A 541 -0.16 33.68 -7.79
CA ASP A 541 -1.24 33.97 -6.85
C ASP A 541 -2.07 32.71 -6.56
N TRP A 542 -1.79 32.06 -5.44
CA TRP A 542 -2.45 30.84 -5.00
C TRP A 542 -3.93 31.00 -4.65
N GLN A 543 -4.46 32.22 -4.50
CA GLN A 543 -5.90 32.42 -4.26
C GLN A 543 -6.72 32.34 -5.55
N LYS A 544 -6.12 32.70 -6.69
CA LYS A 544 -6.75 32.73 -8.02
C LYS A 544 -6.05 31.85 -9.04
N ALA A 545 -5.22 30.92 -8.58
CA ALA A 545 -4.41 30.06 -9.44
C ALA A 545 -5.27 29.21 -10.39
N ASN A 546 -4.80 29.07 -11.64
CA ASN A 546 -5.37 28.10 -12.56
C ASN A 546 -4.86 26.69 -12.21
N TRP A 547 -5.62 25.99 -11.37
CA TRP A 547 -5.22 24.68 -10.85
C TRP A 547 -5.03 23.59 -11.92
N LYS A 548 -5.68 23.69 -13.08
CA LYS A 548 -5.43 22.76 -14.20
C LYS A 548 -4.01 22.96 -14.74
N LEU A 549 -3.62 24.21 -14.95
CA LEU A 549 -2.27 24.56 -15.37
C LEU A 549 -1.21 24.12 -14.34
N VAL A 550 -1.48 24.26 -13.04
CA VAL A 550 -0.59 23.78 -11.97
C VAL A 550 -0.34 22.27 -12.08
N VAL A 551 -1.39 21.47 -12.29
CA VAL A 551 -1.27 20.01 -12.48
C VAL A 551 -0.45 19.68 -13.72
N ASP A 552 -0.67 20.40 -14.83
CA ASP A 552 0.07 20.19 -16.08
C ASP A 552 1.54 20.54 -15.92
N ILE A 553 1.88 21.63 -15.22
CA ILE A 553 3.26 22.03 -14.90
C ILE A 553 3.96 20.96 -14.06
N ILE A 554 3.31 20.42 -13.02
CA ILE A 554 3.87 19.34 -12.19
C ILE A 554 4.13 18.09 -13.05
N ASN A 555 3.21 17.72 -13.94
CA ASN A 555 3.37 16.53 -14.77
C ASN A 555 4.47 16.72 -15.83
N LYS A 556 4.48 17.87 -16.50
CA LYS A 556 5.47 18.20 -17.54
C LYS A 556 6.88 18.30 -16.94
N SER A 557 7.03 18.95 -15.80
CA SER A 557 8.34 19.04 -15.13
C SER A 557 8.89 17.68 -14.71
N ARG A 558 8.04 16.72 -14.32
CA ARG A 558 8.47 15.33 -14.07
C ARG A 558 8.95 14.64 -15.34
N GLN A 559 8.26 14.82 -16.46
CA GLN A 559 8.66 14.25 -17.74
C GLN A 559 10.02 14.82 -18.18
N GLU A 560 10.18 16.15 -18.14
CA GLU A 560 11.44 16.83 -18.46
C GLU A 560 12.57 16.40 -17.50
N TRP A 561 12.28 16.22 -16.21
CA TRP A 561 13.24 15.72 -15.23
C TRP A 561 13.77 14.32 -15.59
N HIS A 562 12.90 13.43 -16.08
CA HIS A 562 13.28 12.10 -16.54
C HIS A 562 14.11 12.13 -17.83
N GLN A 563 13.78 13.03 -18.77
CA GLN A 563 14.51 13.20 -20.03
C GLN A 563 15.99 13.52 -19.77
N TYR A 564 16.29 14.41 -18.83
CA TYR A 564 17.66 14.82 -18.50
C TYR A 564 18.29 14.00 -17.37
N SER A 565 18.16 12.67 -17.38
CA SER A 565 18.57 11.80 -16.26
C SER A 565 20.07 11.60 -16.07
N ASP A 566 20.85 11.61 -17.16
CA ASP A 566 22.29 11.40 -17.08
C ASP A 566 23.02 12.71 -16.75
N ILE A 567 23.49 12.82 -15.51
CA ILE A 567 24.17 14.00 -14.95
C ILE A 567 25.39 13.60 -14.10
N PRO A 568 26.31 14.53 -13.79
CA PRO A 568 27.48 14.26 -12.94
C PRO A 568 27.07 13.75 -11.55
N ARG A 569 27.69 12.65 -11.11
CA ARG A 569 27.34 11.96 -9.86
C ARG A 569 27.44 12.87 -8.63
N SER A 570 28.43 13.76 -8.59
CA SER A 570 28.64 14.72 -7.49
C SER A 570 27.44 15.64 -7.25
N ASN A 571 26.69 15.97 -8.31
CA ASN A 571 25.63 16.97 -8.27
C ASN A 571 24.23 16.35 -8.20
N ARG A 572 24.12 15.02 -8.41
CA ARG A 572 22.85 14.30 -8.51
C ARG A 572 21.97 14.47 -7.28
N LYS A 573 22.54 14.26 -6.08
CA LYS A 573 21.79 14.37 -4.82
C LYS A 573 21.26 15.78 -4.60
N LYS A 574 22.14 16.79 -4.70
CA LYS A 574 21.78 18.20 -4.47
C LYS A 574 20.66 18.69 -5.38
N ILE A 575 20.72 18.37 -6.68
CA ILE A 575 19.68 18.81 -7.61
C ILE A 575 18.38 18.04 -7.42
N GLN A 576 18.44 16.76 -7.08
CA GLN A 576 17.26 15.95 -6.77
C GLN A 576 16.53 16.47 -5.52
N ASP A 577 17.27 16.79 -4.46
CA ASP A 577 16.70 17.34 -3.23
C ASP A 577 16.04 18.71 -3.50
N ARG A 578 16.66 19.55 -4.35
CA ARG A 578 16.09 20.83 -4.78
C ARG A 578 14.79 20.64 -5.56
N PHE A 579 14.76 19.74 -6.54
CA PHE A 579 13.56 19.45 -7.33
C PHE A 579 12.41 18.89 -6.47
N ASN A 580 12.72 17.94 -5.58
CA ASN A 580 11.73 17.37 -4.67
C ASN A 580 11.11 18.44 -3.77
N ARG A 581 11.93 19.30 -3.16
CA ARG A 581 11.44 20.38 -2.29
C ARG A 581 10.40 21.28 -2.97
N VAL A 582 10.68 21.67 -4.21
CA VAL A 582 9.80 22.58 -4.97
C VAL A 582 8.53 21.85 -5.42
N LEU A 583 8.66 20.59 -5.86
CA LEU A 583 7.50 19.76 -6.16
C LEU A 583 6.63 19.52 -4.93
N ASP A 584 7.22 19.25 -3.76
CA ASP A 584 6.50 19.04 -2.51
C ASP A 584 5.68 20.28 -2.15
N GLY A 585 6.28 21.48 -2.28
CA GLY A 585 5.58 22.75 -2.08
C GLY A 585 4.40 22.95 -3.05
N LEU A 586 4.58 22.68 -4.34
CA LEU A 586 3.49 22.75 -5.33
C LEU A 586 2.39 21.71 -5.05
N GLN A 587 2.77 20.50 -4.65
CA GLN A 587 1.84 19.44 -4.29
C GLN A 587 1.04 19.76 -3.02
N GLU A 588 1.64 20.45 -2.05
CA GLU A 588 0.95 20.88 -0.84
C GLU A 588 -0.14 21.91 -1.17
N LYS A 589 0.16 22.91 -2.01
CA LYS A 589 -0.85 23.87 -2.51
C LYS A 589 -2.00 23.15 -3.22
N LEU A 590 -1.66 22.20 -4.10
CA LEU A 590 -2.65 21.41 -4.83
C LEU A 590 -3.52 20.54 -3.90
N LYS A 591 -2.92 19.89 -2.89
CA LYS A 591 -3.64 19.09 -1.88
C LYS A 591 -4.63 19.93 -1.09
N SER A 592 -4.22 21.12 -0.65
CA SER A 592 -5.09 22.04 0.09
C SER A 592 -6.36 22.38 -0.70
N GLU A 593 -6.21 22.65 -2.00
CA GLU A 593 -7.33 22.99 -2.87
C GLU A 593 -8.17 21.78 -3.27
N PHE A 594 -7.57 20.60 -3.40
CA PHE A 594 -8.33 19.36 -3.51
C PHE A 594 -9.21 19.14 -2.27
N SER A 595 -8.70 19.34 -1.06
CA SER A 595 -9.48 19.23 0.17
C SER A 595 -10.61 20.26 0.23
N ARG A 596 -10.33 21.51 -0.14
CA ARG A 596 -11.35 22.59 -0.21
C ARG A 596 -12.46 22.27 -1.21
N ASN A 597 -12.11 21.80 -2.40
CA ASN A 597 -13.09 21.46 -3.44
C ASN A 597 -13.85 20.17 -3.13
N GLN A 598 -13.22 19.18 -2.46
CA GLN A 598 -13.91 18.02 -1.92
C GLN A 598 -14.96 18.42 -0.88
N ALA A 599 -14.61 19.33 0.04
CA ALA A 599 -15.56 19.85 1.03
C ALA A 599 -16.75 20.59 0.40
N LYS A 600 -16.51 21.39 -0.65
CA LYS A 600 -17.58 22.02 -1.44
C LYS A 600 -18.48 20.98 -2.11
N LYS A 601 -17.91 19.94 -2.72
CA LYS A 601 -18.67 18.85 -3.36
C LYS A 601 -19.46 18.05 -2.35
N SER A 602 -18.91 17.74 -1.17
CA SER A 602 -19.68 17.09 -0.11
C SER A 602 -20.83 17.96 0.39
N ALA A 603 -20.62 19.28 0.55
CA ALA A 603 -21.70 20.20 0.92
C ALA A 603 -22.83 20.22 -0.13
N LEU A 604 -22.50 20.21 -1.43
CA LEU A 604 -23.51 20.12 -2.49
C LEU A 604 -24.29 18.78 -2.46
N ILE A 605 -23.67 17.67 -2.03
CA ILE A 605 -24.37 16.40 -1.84
C ILE A 605 -25.36 16.50 -0.68
N GLU A 606 -24.97 17.11 0.44
CA GLU A 606 -25.88 17.30 1.58
C GLU A 606 -27.02 18.27 1.23
N GLU A 607 -26.74 19.38 0.52
CA GLU A 607 -27.78 20.27 -0.03
C GLU A 607 -28.75 19.48 -0.94
N MET A 608 -28.24 18.54 -1.75
CA MET A 608 -29.04 17.69 -2.62
C MET A 608 -29.90 16.68 -1.84
N ARG A 609 -29.37 16.08 -0.77
CA ARG A 609 -30.14 15.19 0.11
C ARG A 609 -31.29 15.92 0.80
N GLY A 610 -31.07 17.16 1.23
CA GLY A 610 -32.12 18.00 1.81
C GLY A 610 -33.34 18.18 0.90
N LEU A 611 -33.16 18.18 -0.43
CA LEU A 611 -34.26 18.27 -1.40
C LEU A 611 -35.13 17.00 -1.46
N THR A 612 -34.60 15.87 -1.00
CA THR A 612 -35.34 14.60 -0.92
C THR A 612 -36.02 14.37 0.43
N GLU A 613 -35.48 14.93 1.50
CA GLU A 613 -35.98 14.76 2.88
C GLU A 613 -37.09 15.76 3.24
N ILE A 614 -37.04 16.97 2.70
CA ILE A 614 -38.05 18.00 2.91
C ILE A 614 -39.19 17.77 1.90
N ASP A 615 -40.45 18.00 2.31
CA ASP A 615 -41.62 17.88 1.43
C ASP A 615 -41.74 19.05 0.43
N VAL A 616 -40.64 19.32 -0.27
CA VAL A 616 -40.52 20.36 -1.30
C VAL A 616 -41.32 19.90 -2.52
N PRO A 617 -42.15 20.79 -3.11
CA PRO A 617 -42.83 20.50 -4.36
C PRO A 617 -41.85 20.05 -5.44
N THR A 618 -42.20 18.98 -6.17
CA THR A 618 -41.33 18.32 -7.15
C THR A 618 -40.76 19.29 -8.20
N THR A 619 -41.52 20.31 -8.62
CA THR A 619 -41.09 21.34 -9.56
C THR A 619 -39.93 22.18 -9.01
N GLN A 620 -40.04 22.65 -7.76
CA GLN A 620 -39.01 23.44 -7.09
C GLN A 620 -37.75 22.60 -6.80
N ALA A 621 -37.92 21.35 -6.36
CA ALA A 621 -36.82 20.42 -6.14
C ALA A 621 -36.02 20.19 -7.44
N THR A 622 -36.68 20.01 -8.60
CA THR A 622 -35.96 19.87 -9.88
C THR A 622 -35.24 21.14 -10.34
N ALA A 623 -35.78 22.33 -10.04
CA ALA A 623 -35.12 23.59 -10.37
C ALA A 623 -33.85 23.78 -9.52
N GLN A 624 -33.93 23.53 -8.21
CA GLN A 624 -32.79 23.60 -7.29
C GLN A 624 -31.73 22.54 -7.64
N ALA A 625 -32.14 21.31 -7.96
CA ALA A 625 -31.25 20.26 -8.44
C ALA A 625 -30.43 20.69 -9.66
N ARG A 626 -31.02 21.39 -10.63
CA ARG A 626 -30.30 21.92 -11.81
C ARG A 626 -29.27 22.99 -11.45
N VAL A 627 -29.58 23.86 -10.48
CA VAL A 627 -28.63 24.85 -9.96
C VAL A 627 -27.45 24.15 -9.27
N LEU A 628 -27.71 23.14 -8.44
CA LEU A 628 -26.67 22.35 -7.77
C LEU A 628 -25.79 21.60 -8.78
N GLN A 629 -26.36 21.04 -9.85
CA GLN A 629 -25.59 20.42 -10.94
C GLN A 629 -24.67 21.42 -11.67
N THR A 630 -25.08 22.69 -11.77
CA THR A 630 -24.25 23.75 -12.36
C THR A 630 -23.12 24.11 -11.41
N LYS A 631 -23.43 24.38 -10.14
CA LYS A 631 -22.42 24.63 -9.09
C LYS A 631 -21.40 23.50 -8.99
N TRP A 632 -21.82 22.24 -9.14
CA TRP A 632 -20.93 21.08 -9.14
C TRP A 632 -19.87 21.15 -10.24
N LYS A 633 -20.26 21.56 -11.45
CA LYS A 633 -19.35 21.71 -12.59
C LYS A 633 -18.37 22.88 -12.40
N ASP A 634 -18.79 23.90 -11.68
CA ASP A 634 -17.98 25.08 -11.37
C ASP A 634 -16.98 24.83 -10.23
N VAL A 635 -17.19 23.78 -9.41
CA VAL A 635 -16.18 23.38 -8.43
C VAL A 635 -14.92 22.93 -9.16
N GLY A 636 -13.79 23.53 -8.78
CA GLY A 636 -12.49 23.29 -9.39
C GLY A 636 -11.97 21.85 -9.26
N VAL A 637 -10.70 21.68 -9.61
CA VAL A 637 -10.07 20.35 -9.62
C VAL A 637 -10.08 19.69 -8.23
N THR A 638 -10.23 18.37 -8.24
CA THR A 638 -10.20 17.49 -7.07
C THR A 638 -9.37 16.25 -7.40
N ASP A 639 -8.91 15.55 -6.36
CA ASP A 639 -8.31 14.23 -6.55
C ASP A 639 -9.25 13.31 -7.35
N ARG A 640 -8.70 12.59 -8.35
CA ARG A 640 -9.50 11.80 -9.30
C ARG A 640 -10.32 10.69 -8.63
N TYR A 641 -9.77 10.06 -7.58
CA TYR A 641 -10.45 8.97 -6.90
C TYR A 641 -11.59 9.52 -6.02
N ALA A 642 -11.30 10.57 -5.24
CA ALA A 642 -12.31 11.26 -4.45
C ALA A 642 -13.45 11.83 -5.33
N ASP A 643 -13.10 12.43 -6.47
CA ASP A 643 -14.07 12.98 -7.42
C ASP A 643 -15.03 11.92 -7.96
N ARG A 644 -14.53 10.75 -8.39
CA ARG A 644 -15.37 9.63 -8.85
C ARG A 644 -16.34 9.16 -7.76
N LYS A 645 -15.87 9.07 -6.52
CA LYS A 645 -16.68 8.64 -5.38
C LYS A 645 -17.79 9.66 -5.09
N LEU A 646 -17.42 10.93 -4.97
CA LEU A 646 -18.36 12.02 -4.70
C LEU A 646 -19.36 12.20 -5.85
N TRP A 647 -18.91 12.08 -7.11
CA TRP A 647 -19.80 12.13 -8.28
C TRP A 647 -20.84 11.01 -8.27
N LYS A 648 -20.44 9.77 -7.94
CA LYS A 648 -21.39 8.65 -7.82
C LYS A 648 -22.46 8.95 -6.77
N GLN A 649 -22.07 9.50 -5.63
CA GLN A 649 -23.01 9.88 -4.57
C GLN A 649 -23.93 11.00 -5.03
N PHE A 650 -23.38 12.09 -5.56
CA PHE A 650 -24.16 13.22 -6.06
C PHE A 650 -25.14 12.83 -7.16
N ARG A 651 -24.70 11.97 -8.10
CA ARG A 651 -25.54 11.47 -9.19
C ARG A 651 -26.69 10.61 -8.66
N THR A 652 -26.44 9.78 -7.66
CA THR A 652 -27.47 8.95 -7.00
C THR A 652 -28.54 9.83 -6.36
N GLU A 653 -28.16 10.91 -5.66
CA GLU A 653 -29.13 11.85 -5.09
C GLU A 653 -29.89 12.63 -6.19
N CYS A 654 -29.22 12.98 -7.30
CA CYS A 654 -29.90 13.51 -8.49
C CYS A 654 -30.96 12.55 -9.04
N ASP A 655 -30.62 11.27 -9.18
CA ASP A 655 -31.57 10.27 -9.68
C ASP A 655 -32.81 10.17 -8.81
N LYS A 656 -32.69 10.25 -7.49
CA LYS A 656 -33.86 10.25 -6.59
C LYS A 656 -34.83 11.40 -6.89
N VAL A 657 -34.33 12.64 -7.04
CA VAL A 657 -35.16 13.82 -7.31
C VAL A 657 -35.87 13.71 -8.67
N PHE A 658 -35.16 13.27 -9.72
CA PHE A 658 -35.75 13.13 -11.06
C PHE A 658 -36.66 11.90 -11.18
N ASN A 659 -36.36 10.79 -10.52
CA ASN A 659 -37.24 9.63 -10.46
C ASN A 659 -38.57 9.98 -9.78
N ARG A 660 -38.55 10.74 -8.66
CA ARG A 660 -39.79 11.23 -8.02
C ARG A 660 -40.64 12.08 -8.97
N ARG A 661 -40.01 12.86 -9.86
CA ARG A 661 -40.71 13.62 -10.92
C ARG A 661 -41.32 12.68 -11.96
N ASP A 662 -40.54 11.72 -12.44
CA ASP A 662 -40.97 10.82 -13.50
C ASP A 662 -42.08 9.87 -13.02
N GLU A 663 -42.02 9.41 -11.77
CA GLU A 663 -43.11 8.68 -11.11
C GLU A 663 -44.38 9.52 -11.03
N LYS A 664 -44.28 10.79 -10.62
CA LYS A 664 -45.45 11.69 -10.57
C LYS A 664 -46.04 11.92 -11.97
N LEU A 665 -45.21 12.16 -12.97
CA LEU A 665 -45.66 12.31 -14.36
C LEU A 665 -46.27 11.01 -14.91
N ALA A 666 -45.71 9.84 -14.57
CA ALA A 666 -46.25 8.55 -14.95
C ALA A 666 -47.61 8.30 -14.28
N LEU A 667 -47.76 8.64 -12.99
CA LEU A 667 -49.01 8.55 -12.27
C LEU A 667 -50.09 9.46 -12.88
N ASP A 668 -49.73 10.71 -13.19
CA ASP A 668 -50.64 11.67 -13.81
C ASP A 668 -51.05 11.20 -15.23
N ARG A 669 -50.11 10.66 -16.02
CA ARG A 669 -50.43 10.04 -17.32
C ARG A 669 -51.31 8.80 -17.18
N LYS A 670 -51.06 7.95 -16.18
CA LYS A 670 -51.88 6.75 -15.94
C LYS A 670 -53.32 7.15 -15.61
N LYS A 671 -53.52 8.14 -14.73
CA LYS A 671 -54.84 8.71 -14.43
C LYS A 671 -55.52 9.29 -15.68
N GLN A 672 -54.76 9.99 -16.54
CA GLN A 672 -55.29 10.52 -17.80
C GLN A 672 -55.68 9.41 -18.79
N ASN A 673 -54.91 8.33 -18.89
CA ASN A 673 -55.24 7.20 -19.75
C ASN A 673 -56.45 6.42 -19.22
N GLU A 674 -56.49 6.13 -17.91
CA GLU A 674 -57.62 5.44 -17.26
C GLU A 674 -58.94 6.22 -17.46
N THR A 675 -58.90 7.55 -17.34
CA THR A 675 -60.07 8.40 -17.60
C THR A 675 -60.45 8.44 -19.08
N ALA A 676 -59.48 8.45 -20.01
CA ALA A 676 -59.75 8.39 -21.45
C ALA A 676 -60.35 7.04 -21.87
N ASP A 677 -59.84 5.92 -21.35
CA ASP A 677 -60.33 4.58 -21.64
C ASP A 677 -61.74 4.35 -21.06
N ALA A 678 -61.99 4.81 -19.82
CA ALA A 678 -63.32 4.79 -19.23
C ALA A 678 -64.32 5.62 -20.06
N THR A 679 -63.91 6.77 -20.58
CA THR A 679 -64.77 7.61 -21.44
C THR A 679 -65.09 6.91 -22.77
N ARG A 680 -64.10 6.28 -23.42
CA ARG A 680 -64.31 5.51 -24.66
C ARG A 680 -65.21 4.29 -24.45
N SER A 681 -65.05 3.59 -23.32
CA SER A 681 -65.91 2.45 -22.99
C SER A 681 -67.38 2.86 -22.91
N VAL A 682 -67.69 3.99 -22.25
CA VAL A 682 -69.05 4.54 -22.20
C VAL A 682 -69.57 4.91 -23.59
N LEU A 683 -68.77 5.56 -24.44
CA LEU A 683 -69.15 5.89 -25.82
C LEU A 683 -69.46 4.64 -26.65
N ASN A 684 -68.58 3.65 -26.63
CA ASN A 684 -68.75 2.41 -27.38
C ASN A 684 -69.98 1.63 -26.90
N SER A 685 -70.18 1.51 -25.58
CA SER A 685 -71.33 0.79 -25.04
C SER A 685 -72.67 1.39 -25.46
N PHE A 686 -72.73 2.71 -25.61
CA PHE A 686 -73.94 3.38 -26.09
C PHE A 686 -74.08 3.29 -27.62
N ASP A 687 -72.99 3.42 -28.38
CA ASP A 687 -73.00 3.21 -29.83
C ASP A 687 -73.43 1.78 -30.21
N ASP A 688 -72.97 0.76 -29.46
CA ASP A 688 -73.40 -0.63 -29.62
C ASP A 688 -74.90 -0.80 -29.30
N LEU A 689 -75.42 -0.10 -28.28
CA LEU A 689 -76.86 -0.07 -28.00
C LEU A 689 -77.66 0.54 -29.16
N LEU A 690 -77.17 1.64 -29.76
CA LEU A 690 -77.82 2.28 -30.91
C LEU A 690 -77.83 1.40 -32.17
N LYS A 691 -76.84 0.51 -32.31
CA LYS A 691 -76.73 -0.43 -33.43
C LYS A 691 -77.51 -1.73 -33.22
N SER A 692 -78.00 -1.98 -32.01
CA SER A 692 -78.78 -3.18 -31.69
C SER A 692 -80.23 -3.06 -32.16
N ASP A 693 -80.91 -4.18 -32.38
CA ASP A 693 -82.34 -4.23 -32.73
C ASP A 693 -83.27 -3.88 -31.53
N GLN A 694 -82.72 -3.45 -30.39
CA GLN A 694 -83.50 -3.13 -29.20
C GLN A 694 -84.21 -1.78 -29.34
N ALA A 695 -85.41 -1.68 -28.77
CA ALA A 695 -86.11 -0.40 -28.67
C ALA A 695 -85.31 0.56 -27.77
N ILE A 696 -85.18 1.82 -28.20
CA ILE A 696 -84.41 2.83 -27.47
C ILE A 696 -85.37 3.67 -26.64
N HIS A 697 -85.12 3.78 -25.35
CA HIS A 697 -85.96 4.57 -24.46
C HIS A 697 -85.29 5.89 -24.08
N ARG A 698 -86.10 6.88 -23.68
CA ARG A 698 -85.59 8.17 -23.16
C ARG A 698 -84.68 8.00 -21.94
N ASN A 699 -84.88 6.94 -21.15
CA ASN A 699 -84.06 6.65 -19.99
C ASN A 699 -82.63 6.23 -20.36
N ASP A 700 -82.42 5.57 -21.50
CA ASP A 700 -81.10 5.13 -21.96
C ASP A 700 -80.23 6.34 -22.32
N ILE A 701 -80.80 7.33 -23.00
CA ILE A 701 -80.15 8.61 -23.30
C ILE A 701 -79.79 9.36 -22.01
N ASN A 702 -80.69 9.40 -21.04
CA ASN A 702 -80.46 10.07 -19.77
C ASN A 702 -79.37 9.37 -18.94
N SER A 703 -79.36 8.04 -18.93
CA SER A 703 -78.32 7.22 -18.30
C SER A 703 -76.95 7.49 -18.93
N PHE A 704 -76.87 7.47 -20.27
CA PHE A 704 -75.65 7.77 -21.01
C PHE A 704 -75.12 9.19 -20.73
N LYS A 705 -75.99 10.21 -20.77
CA LYS A 705 -75.64 11.60 -20.42
C LYS A 705 -75.06 11.69 -18.99
N LYS A 706 -75.65 10.97 -18.04
CA LYS A 706 -75.18 10.95 -16.64
C LYS A 706 -73.83 10.26 -16.48
N GLN A 707 -73.64 9.09 -17.11
CA GLN A 707 -72.38 8.34 -17.07
C GLN A 707 -71.23 9.12 -17.72
N PHE A 708 -71.47 9.75 -18.87
CA PHE A 708 -70.48 10.59 -19.56
C PHE A 708 -70.11 11.83 -18.72
N ASN A 709 -71.09 12.54 -18.15
CA ASN A 709 -70.82 13.74 -17.34
C ASN A 709 -70.09 13.45 -16.02
N ALA A 710 -70.25 12.25 -15.45
CA ALA A 710 -69.53 11.86 -14.23
C ALA A 710 -68.03 11.66 -14.47
N ILE A 711 -67.63 11.21 -15.66
CA ILE A 711 -66.23 10.92 -16.02
C ILE A 711 -65.56 12.15 -16.65
N SER A 712 -66.30 12.94 -17.43
CA SER A 712 -65.80 13.96 -18.35
C SER A 712 -65.44 15.33 -17.71
N GLN A 713 -65.33 15.43 -16.38
CA GLN A 713 -65.04 16.70 -15.70
C GLN A 713 -63.63 17.28 -15.96
N GLN A 714 -62.73 16.55 -16.63
CA GLN A 714 -61.39 17.03 -17.01
C GLN A 714 -61.32 17.32 -18.52
N ARG A 715 -60.41 18.21 -18.94
CA ARG A 715 -60.20 18.71 -20.32
C ARG A 715 -60.37 17.60 -21.38
N ASN A 716 -61.57 17.44 -21.92
CA ASN A 716 -61.81 16.45 -22.97
C ASN A 716 -61.33 16.96 -24.31
N GLN A 717 -60.71 16.07 -25.08
CA GLN A 717 -60.39 16.29 -26.48
C GLN A 717 -61.68 16.62 -27.25
N SER A 718 -61.61 17.58 -28.18
CA SER A 718 -62.74 18.03 -28.99
C SER A 718 -63.40 16.87 -29.76
N SER A 719 -62.63 15.86 -30.16
CA SER A 719 -63.11 14.64 -30.82
C SER A 719 -64.12 13.85 -29.97
N ILE A 720 -63.80 13.54 -28.72
CA ILE A 720 -64.67 12.79 -27.78
C ILE A 720 -65.98 13.53 -27.54
N ARG A 721 -65.92 14.87 -27.42
CA ARG A 721 -67.12 15.69 -27.25
C ARG A 721 -68.00 15.70 -28.51
N ASN A 722 -67.38 15.76 -29.69
CA ASN A 722 -68.10 15.69 -30.95
C ASN A 722 -68.78 14.32 -31.15
N GLU A 723 -68.11 13.24 -30.76
CA GLU A 723 -68.64 11.87 -30.83
C GLU A 723 -69.84 11.69 -29.88
N PHE A 724 -69.72 12.14 -28.63
CA PHE A 724 -70.84 12.18 -27.68
C PHE A 724 -72.07 12.91 -28.23
N GLN A 725 -71.87 14.09 -28.84
CA GLN A 725 -72.97 14.85 -29.44
C GLN A 725 -73.59 14.13 -30.64
N ARG A 726 -72.79 13.45 -31.46
CA ARG A 726 -73.29 12.65 -32.59
C ARG A 726 -74.15 11.48 -32.10
N LEU A 727 -73.71 10.74 -31.09
CA LEU A 727 -74.47 9.62 -30.54
C LEU A 727 -75.80 10.06 -29.93
N ILE A 728 -75.84 11.18 -29.21
CA ILE A 728 -77.12 11.73 -28.70
C ILE A 728 -78.08 12.06 -29.84
N LYS A 729 -77.60 12.76 -30.88
CA LYS A 729 -78.45 13.10 -32.04
C LYS A 729 -78.96 11.86 -32.76
N SER A 730 -78.13 10.83 -32.90
CA SER A 730 -78.51 9.54 -33.47
C SER A 730 -79.63 8.89 -32.64
N ALA A 731 -79.45 8.81 -31.32
CA ALA A 731 -80.45 8.25 -30.40
C ALA A 731 -81.80 9.00 -30.43
N GLU A 732 -81.76 10.34 -30.47
CA GLU A 732 -82.95 11.18 -30.58
C GLU A 732 -83.68 10.97 -31.92
N THR A 733 -82.92 10.74 -33.00
CA THR A 733 -83.47 10.42 -34.33
C THR A 733 -84.17 9.05 -34.32
N ILE A 734 -83.52 8.02 -33.77
CA ILE A 734 -84.11 6.67 -33.68
C ILE A 734 -85.39 6.69 -32.83
N LEU A 735 -85.40 7.38 -31.69
CA LEU A 735 -86.60 7.56 -30.86
C LEU A 735 -87.75 8.21 -31.62
N SER A 736 -87.46 9.24 -32.44
CA SER A 736 -88.48 9.90 -33.26
C SER A 736 -89.04 8.96 -34.34
N GLN A 737 -88.19 8.16 -34.98
CA GLN A 737 -88.58 7.16 -35.97
C GLN A 737 -89.41 6.03 -35.36
N GLN A 738 -89.04 5.52 -34.17
CA GLN A 738 -89.83 4.54 -33.43
C GLN A 738 -91.22 5.08 -33.06
N ALA A 739 -91.30 6.35 -32.65
CA ALA A 739 -92.56 7.03 -32.38
C ALA A 739 -93.44 7.22 -33.63
N GLN A 740 -92.86 7.58 -34.79
CA GLN A 740 -93.61 7.66 -36.05
C GLN A 740 -94.09 6.27 -36.53
N THR A 741 -93.23 5.26 -36.46
CA THR A 741 -93.56 3.90 -36.91
C THR A 741 -94.71 3.31 -36.09
N SER A 742 -94.67 3.48 -34.76
CA SER A 742 -95.77 3.07 -33.86
C SER A 742 -97.08 3.82 -34.15
N LYS A 743 -97.02 5.13 -34.45
CA LYS A 743 -98.21 5.89 -34.89
C LYS A 743 -98.80 5.33 -36.19
N HIS A 744 -97.98 5.05 -37.20
CA HIS A 744 -98.46 4.50 -38.48
C HIS A 744 -99.09 3.10 -38.30
N GLN A 745 -98.44 2.22 -37.53
CA GLN A 745 -98.99 0.90 -37.21
C GLN A 745 -100.37 1.00 -36.53
N MET A 746 -100.50 1.95 -35.60
CA MET A 746 -101.74 2.21 -34.89
C MET A 746 -102.87 2.73 -35.82
N ILE A 747 -102.57 3.62 -36.76
CA ILE A 747 -103.56 4.11 -37.74
C ILE A 747 -103.97 2.99 -38.70
N ALA A 748 -103.02 2.22 -39.22
CA ALA A 748 -103.27 1.08 -40.09
C ALA A 748 -104.18 0.05 -39.41
N GLU A 749 -103.97 -0.19 -38.11
CA GLU A 749 -104.82 -1.09 -37.34
C GLU A 749 -106.23 -0.52 -37.14
N LEU A 750 -106.37 0.77 -36.86
CA LEU A 750 -107.70 1.41 -36.79
C LEU A 750 -108.44 1.33 -38.13
N LYS A 751 -107.74 1.48 -39.25
CA LYS A 751 -108.30 1.30 -40.59
C LYS A 751 -108.78 -0.15 -40.80
N ARG A 752 -107.99 -1.15 -40.40
CA ARG A 752 -108.36 -2.57 -40.46
C ARG A 752 -109.62 -2.86 -39.64
N LEU A 753 -109.69 -2.36 -38.41
CA LEU A 753 -110.86 -2.52 -37.53
C LEU A 753 -112.09 -1.78 -38.08
N SER A 754 -111.91 -0.59 -38.63
CA SER A 754 -112.98 0.15 -39.32
C SER A 754 -113.55 -0.63 -40.50
N GLU A 755 -112.72 -1.26 -41.31
CA GLU A 755 -113.17 -2.04 -42.46
C GLU A 755 -113.93 -3.29 -42.04
N LEU A 756 -113.50 -3.95 -40.95
CA LEU A 756 -114.27 -5.02 -40.34
C LEU A 756 -115.64 -4.53 -39.84
N CYS A 757 -115.70 -3.36 -39.19
CA CYS A 757 -116.98 -2.75 -38.82
C CYS A 757 -117.86 -2.45 -40.04
N ASN A 758 -117.31 -1.87 -41.12
CA ASN A 758 -118.04 -1.59 -42.37
C ASN A 758 -118.68 -2.86 -42.93
N GLN A 759 -117.93 -3.96 -43.03
CA GLN A 759 -118.41 -5.22 -43.58
C GLN A 759 -119.55 -5.81 -42.75
N PHE A 760 -119.47 -5.68 -41.43
CA PHE A 760 -120.53 -6.11 -40.52
C PHE A 760 -121.79 -5.23 -40.66
N GLU A 761 -121.62 -3.91 -40.71
CA GLU A 761 -122.71 -2.93 -40.82
C GLU A 761 -123.49 -3.05 -42.15
N ILE A 762 -122.82 -3.41 -43.25
CA ILE A 762 -123.45 -3.65 -44.57
C ILE A 762 -124.03 -5.09 -44.69
N GLY A 763 -123.85 -5.93 -43.65
CA GLY A 763 -124.37 -7.29 -43.60
C GLY A 763 -123.56 -8.32 -44.42
N LYS A 764 -122.31 -8.01 -44.78
CA LYS A 764 -121.41 -8.94 -45.51
C LYS A 764 -120.80 -10.02 -44.62
N ILE A 765 -120.64 -9.75 -43.32
CA ILE A 765 -120.13 -10.69 -42.31
C ILE A 765 -121.08 -10.76 -41.11
N ASP A 766 -121.04 -11.86 -40.36
CA ASP A 766 -121.81 -12.06 -39.14
C ASP A 766 -121.01 -11.68 -37.87
N ALA A 767 -121.68 -11.67 -36.71
CA ALA A 767 -121.07 -11.26 -35.44
C ALA A 767 -119.93 -12.21 -35.00
N ALA A 768 -120.02 -13.50 -35.32
CA ALA A 768 -118.98 -14.47 -34.97
C ALA A 768 -117.67 -14.22 -35.76
N THR A 769 -117.79 -13.88 -37.05
CA THR A 769 -116.64 -13.55 -37.90
C THR A 769 -115.99 -12.21 -37.52
N LEU A 770 -116.79 -11.23 -37.09
CA LEU A 770 -116.29 -9.95 -36.58
C LEU A 770 -115.44 -10.16 -35.31
N ASP A 771 -115.94 -10.94 -34.35
CA ASP A 771 -115.29 -11.17 -33.06
C ASP A 771 -113.99 -11.97 -33.21
N GLY A 772 -113.96 -12.97 -34.10
CA GLY A 772 -112.76 -13.76 -34.37
C GLY A 772 -111.60 -12.92 -34.96
N ASN A 773 -111.92 -11.90 -35.74
CA ASN A 773 -110.94 -11.04 -36.42
C ASN A 773 -110.66 -9.71 -35.68
N TRP A 774 -111.25 -9.49 -34.50
CA TRP A 774 -111.13 -8.24 -33.75
C TRP A 774 -109.82 -8.09 -32.99
N GLN A 775 -109.13 -9.19 -32.67
CA GLN A 775 -107.90 -9.14 -31.88
C GLN A 775 -106.76 -8.47 -32.65
N SER A 776 -105.93 -7.72 -31.92
CA SER A 776 -104.76 -7.02 -32.45
C SER A 776 -103.58 -7.07 -31.51
N GLU A 777 -102.38 -7.26 -32.07
CA GLU A 777 -101.11 -7.13 -31.36
C GLU A 777 -100.62 -5.66 -31.31
N VAL A 778 -101.23 -4.77 -32.10
CA VAL A 778 -100.88 -3.35 -32.13
C VAL A 778 -101.59 -2.61 -30.98
N ALA A 779 -100.81 -1.95 -30.13
CA ALA A 779 -101.35 -1.18 -29.02
C ALA A 779 -102.05 0.10 -29.52
N LEU A 780 -103.39 0.14 -29.39
CA LEU A 780 -104.18 1.33 -29.64
C LEU A 780 -104.27 2.21 -28.39
N ASP A 781 -104.31 3.53 -28.58
CA ASP A 781 -104.61 4.48 -27.51
C ASP A 781 -106.00 4.16 -26.91
N LYS A 782 -106.08 4.11 -25.58
CA LYS A 782 -107.31 3.83 -24.80
C LYS A 782 -108.52 4.65 -25.27
N LYS A 783 -108.30 5.91 -25.68
CA LYS A 783 -109.38 6.77 -26.18
C LYS A 783 -109.96 6.24 -27.49
N PHE A 784 -109.12 5.76 -28.39
CA PHE A 784 -109.55 5.29 -29.70
C PHE A 784 -110.07 3.85 -29.63
N THR A 785 -109.46 2.99 -28.80
CA THR A 785 -110.01 1.67 -28.48
C THR A 785 -111.45 1.78 -27.99
N LYS A 786 -111.74 2.76 -27.11
CA LYS A 786 -113.10 3.00 -26.63
C LYS A 786 -114.05 3.42 -27.75
N ARG A 787 -113.62 4.32 -28.65
CA ARG A 787 -114.45 4.81 -29.77
C ARG A 787 -114.75 3.72 -30.80
N ILE A 788 -113.76 2.91 -31.18
CA ILE A 788 -113.96 1.85 -32.16
C ILE A 788 -114.80 0.68 -31.60
N ASN A 789 -114.69 0.40 -30.29
CA ASN A 789 -115.56 -0.57 -29.62
C ASN A 789 -117.03 -0.09 -29.55
N LEU A 790 -117.27 1.20 -29.26
CA LEU A 790 -118.62 1.78 -29.29
C LEU A 790 -119.27 1.65 -30.68
N ARG A 791 -118.47 1.77 -31.75
CA ARG A 791 -118.92 1.52 -33.12
C ARG A 791 -119.30 0.06 -33.32
N ARG A 792 -118.44 -0.89 -32.91
CA ARG A 792 -118.71 -2.34 -32.97
C ARG A 792 -120.01 -2.72 -32.26
N GLU A 793 -120.27 -2.14 -31.09
CA GLU A 793 -121.47 -2.39 -30.27
C GLU A 793 -122.74 -1.73 -30.85
N GLY A 794 -122.67 -1.06 -32.01
CA GLY A 794 -123.81 -0.40 -32.65
C GLY A 794 -124.36 0.81 -31.87
N SER A 795 -123.58 1.33 -30.91
CA SER A 795 -124.01 2.38 -29.99
C SER A 795 -123.69 3.80 -30.49
N ASN A 796 -122.97 3.93 -31.61
CA ASN A 796 -122.71 5.23 -32.25
C ASN A 796 -123.93 5.69 -33.07
N LYS A 797 -124.36 6.94 -32.84
CA LYS A 797 -125.39 7.57 -33.67
C LYS A 797 -124.80 8.03 -35.00
N ALA A 798 -125.52 7.77 -36.08
CA ALA A 798 -125.15 8.22 -37.42
C ALA A 798 -125.42 9.73 -37.56
N ASP A 799 -124.37 10.54 -37.72
CA ASP A 799 -124.47 11.94 -38.14
C ASP A 799 -123.75 12.15 -39.49
N PRO A 800 -124.48 12.19 -40.62
CA PRO A 800 -123.92 12.44 -41.94
C PRO A 800 -123.18 13.79 -42.05
N ALA A 801 -123.56 14.79 -41.24
CA ALA A 801 -122.91 16.10 -41.25
C ALA A 801 -121.51 16.07 -40.62
N GLU A 802 -121.28 15.18 -39.65
CA GLU A 802 -119.94 14.97 -39.05
C GLU A 802 -118.98 14.32 -40.06
N ALA A 803 -119.45 13.34 -40.83
CA ALA A 803 -118.68 12.70 -41.88
C ALA A 803 -118.26 13.71 -42.98
N GLU A 804 -119.21 14.50 -43.49
CA GLU A 804 -118.92 15.55 -44.48
C GLU A 804 -117.90 16.57 -43.93
N LYS A 805 -118.04 16.97 -42.66
CA LYS A 805 -117.11 17.89 -42.00
C LYS A 805 -115.69 17.31 -41.90
N LEU A 806 -115.52 16.03 -41.56
CA LEU A 806 -114.21 15.37 -41.49
C LEU A 806 -113.58 15.19 -42.88
N CYS A 807 -114.38 14.90 -43.90
CA CYS A 807 -113.93 14.81 -45.29
C CYS A 807 -113.40 16.17 -45.79
N ILE A 808 -114.17 17.24 -45.58
CA ILE A 808 -113.77 18.61 -45.91
C ILE A 808 -112.50 19.02 -45.16
N GLN A 809 -112.37 18.64 -43.88
CA GLN A 809 -111.15 18.89 -43.10
C GLN A 809 -109.92 18.27 -43.75
N LEU A 810 -110.01 17.01 -44.17
CA LEU A 810 -108.91 16.31 -44.81
C LEU A 810 -108.62 16.86 -46.21
N GLU A 811 -109.65 17.18 -47.00
CA GLU A 811 -109.50 17.83 -48.33
C GLU A 811 -108.79 19.18 -48.23
N ILE A 812 -109.10 19.99 -47.20
CA ILE A 812 -108.41 21.26 -46.95
C ILE A 812 -106.95 21.03 -46.57
N LEU A 813 -106.63 19.99 -45.79
CA LEU A 813 -105.24 19.63 -45.49
C LEU A 813 -104.50 19.13 -46.74
N ALA A 814 -105.17 18.36 -47.60
CA ALA A 814 -104.64 17.81 -48.84
C ALA A 814 -104.57 18.85 -49.99
N GLY A 815 -105.15 20.04 -49.83
CA GLY A 815 -105.21 21.06 -50.88
C GLY A 815 -106.14 20.72 -52.05
N ILE A 816 -107.06 19.77 -51.86
CA ILE A 816 -108.03 19.32 -52.88
C ILE A 816 -109.29 20.18 -52.79
N GLU A 817 -109.88 20.59 -53.91
CA GLU A 817 -111.18 21.30 -53.92
C GLU A 817 -112.34 20.34 -53.63
N SER A 818 -113.29 20.78 -52.78
CA SER A 818 -114.51 20.01 -52.49
C SER A 818 -115.51 20.17 -53.64
N PRO A 819 -116.41 19.19 -53.88
CA PRO A 819 -117.48 19.29 -54.87
C PRO A 819 -118.37 20.53 -54.65
N PRO A 820 -119.09 21.02 -55.69
CA PRO A 820 -119.92 22.21 -55.60
C PRO A 820 -121.01 22.10 -54.51
N GLU A 821 -121.52 20.90 -54.27
CA GLU A 821 -122.50 20.60 -53.21
C GLU A 821 -121.96 20.87 -51.80
N SER A 822 -120.65 20.69 -51.61
CA SER A 822 -119.95 20.86 -50.33
C SER A 822 -119.23 22.21 -50.19
N ALA A 823 -119.29 23.08 -51.20
CA ALA A 823 -118.56 24.35 -51.23
C ALA A 823 -118.97 25.30 -50.09
N GLN A 824 -120.26 25.34 -49.75
CA GLN A 824 -120.78 26.17 -48.65
C GLN A 824 -120.29 25.66 -47.28
N ALA A 825 -120.28 24.34 -47.07
CA ALA A 825 -119.76 23.72 -45.86
C ALA A 825 -118.24 23.91 -45.71
N ARG A 826 -117.49 23.84 -46.82
CA ARG A 826 -116.05 24.14 -46.88
C ARG A 826 -115.75 25.57 -46.46
N MET A 827 -116.47 26.54 -47.03
CA MET A 827 -116.30 27.95 -46.67
C MET A 827 -116.64 28.20 -45.20
N ALA A 828 -117.74 27.63 -44.69
CA ALA A 828 -118.13 27.72 -43.29
C ALA A 828 -117.03 27.19 -42.35
N TYR A 829 -116.43 26.03 -42.67
CA TYR A 829 -115.33 25.49 -41.89
C TYR A 829 -114.04 26.32 -42.00
N GLN A 830 -113.71 26.87 -43.18
CA GLN A 830 -112.56 27.77 -43.34
C GLN A 830 -112.71 29.06 -42.53
N VAL A 831 -113.91 29.63 -42.46
CA VAL A 831 -114.23 30.78 -41.60
C VAL A 831 -114.19 30.38 -40.12
N GLU A 832 -114.74 29.23 -39.74
CA GLU A 832 -114.66 28.69 -38.38
C GLU A 832 -113.20 28.51 -37.94
N ARG A 833 -112.37 27.94 -38.83
CA ARG A 833 -110.93 27.74 -38.61
C ARG A 833 -110.18 29.06 -38.49
N LEU A 834 -110.41 30.02 -39.38
CA LEU A 834 -109.82 31.37 -39.29
C LEU A 834 -110.23 32.07 -37.98
N ASN A 835 -111.50 32.00 -37.60
CA ASN A 835 -111.98 32.58 -36.33
C ASN A 835 -111.36 31.90 -35.11
N ARG A 836 -111.14 30.58 -35.15
CA ARG A 836 -110.40 29.85 -34.09
C ARG A 836 -108.93 30.28 -34.04
N GLU A 837 -108.28 30.44 -35.20
CA GLU A 837 -106.91 30.94 -35.32
C GLU A 837 -106.76 32.39 -34.80
N PHE A 838 -107.74 33.26 -35.04
CA PHE A 838 -107.77 34.64 -34.53
C PHE A 838 -108.09 34.72 -33.02
N SER A 839 -109.03 33.90 -32.53
CA SER A 839 -109.47 33.96 -31.13
C SER A 839 -108.50 33.30 -30.13
N GLN A 840 -107.73 32.30 -30.55
CA GLN A 840 -106.81 31.58 -29.66
C GLN A 840 -105.37 32.12 -29.64
N GLY A 841 -105.06 33.17 -30.42
CA GLY A 841 -103.83 33.97 -30.32
C GLY A 841 -102.50 33.22 -30.53
N ASN A 842 -102.54 31.95 -30.91
CA ASN A 842 -101.38 31.10 -31.12
C ASN A 842 -101.62 30.22 -32.33
N LYS A 843 -100.71 30.29 -33.31
CA LYS A 843 -100.53 29.22 -34.31
C LYS A 843 -100.08 27.97 -33.54
N GLN A 844 -101.02 27.18 -33.01
CA GLN A 844 -100.70 25.80 -32.70
C GLN A 844 -100.40 25.12 -34.03
N THR A 845 -99.12 25.09 -34.40
CA THR A 845 -98.60 24.31 -35.53
C THR A 845 -98.62 22.84 -35.13
N ILE A 846 -99.82 22.29 -34.95
CA ILE A 846 -99.99 20.84 -35.00
C ILE A 846 -99.53 20.44 -36.40
N SER A 847 -98.59 19.49 -36.49
CA SER A 847 -98.08 19.03 -37.79
C SER A 847 -99.26 18.60 -38.67
N VAL A 848 -99.16 18.80 -39.99
CA VAL A 848 -100.16 18.29 -40.94
C VAL A 848 -100.41 16.80 -40.70
N GLU A 849 -99.36 16.04 -40.36
CA GLU A 849 -99.43 14.62 -39.98
C GLU A 849 -100.23 14.35 -38.69
N ASP A 850 -100.09 15.19 -37.67
CA ASP A 850 -100.84 15.01 -36.41
C ASP A 850 -102.31 15.45 -36.58
N GLN A 851 -102.57 16.46 -37.42
CA GLN A 851 -103.93 16.88 -37.77
C GLN A 851 -104.64 15.81 -38.61
N SER A 852 -103.99 15.27 -39.63
CA SER A 852 -104.52 14.18 -40.46
C SER A 852 -104.75 12.93 -39.61
N THR A 853 -103.81 12.55 -38.73
CA THR A 853 -103.99 11.43 -37.80
C THR A 853 -105.26 11.59 -36.96
N GLY A 854 -105.50 12.79 -36.40
CA GLY A 854 -106.71 13.07 -35.62
C GLY A 854 -108.00 12.94 -36.44
N ILE A 855 -107.97 13.33 -37.72
CA ILE A 855 -109.08 13.22 -38.65
C ILE A 855 -109.31 11.76 -39.06
N GLN A 856 -108.26 11.03 -39.44
CA GLN A 856 -108.30 9.60 -39.79
C GLN A 856 -108.86 8.75 -38.66
N VAL A 857 -108.35 8.95 -37.45
CA VAL A 857 -108.84 8.23 -36.26
C VAL A 857 -110.33 8.51 -36.04
N SER A 858 -110.77 9.76 -36.22
CA SER A 858 -112.18 10.12 -36.06
C SER A 858 -113.05 9.54 -37.15
N TRP A 859 -112.57 9.54 -38.39
CA TRP A 859 -113.22 8.95 -39.56
C TRP A 859 -113.39 7.43 -39.44
N TYR A 860 -112.34 6.70 -39.08
CA TYR A 860 -112.38 5.25 -38.88
C TYR A 860 -113.31 4.81 -37.74
N CYS A 861 -113.71 5.71 -36.85
CA CYS A 861 -114.70 5.43 -35.80
C CYS A 861 -116.16 5.76 -36.18
N LEU A 862 -116.45 6.28 -37.38
CA LEU A 862 -117.82 6.61 -37.81
C LEU A 862 -118.56 5.40 -38.43
N PRO A 863 -119.86 5.17 -38.13
CA PRO A 863 -120.63 4.07 -38.73
C PRO A 863 -120.82 4.18 -40.25
N SER A 864 -120.85 3.06 -40.97
CA SER A 864 -120.95 2.98 -42.43
C SER A 864 -122.23 3.61 -43.00
N MET A 865 -123.33 3.66 -42.24
CA MET A 865 -124.56 4.35 -42.68
C MET A 865 -124.38 5.88 -42.84
N THR A 866 -123.29 6.45 -42.34
CA THR A 866 -122.93 7.88 -42.55
C THR A 866 -122.03 8.11 -43.76
N LEU A 867 -121.51 7.04 -44.36
CA LEU A 867 -120.49 7.09 -45.40
C LEU A 867 -121.11 6.69 -46.75
N ASN A 868 -121.58 7.66 -47.52
CA ASN A 868 -121.94 7.43 -48.93
C ASN A 868 -120.67 7.03 -49.71
N ASP A 869 -120.80 6.19 -50.74
CA ASP A 869 -119.67 5.70 -51.56
C ASP A 869 -118.83 6.85 -52.12
N GLU A 870 -119.49 7.94 -52.50
CA GLU A 870 -118.85 9.17 -52.98
C GLU A 870 -118.02 9.89 -51.90
N LEU A 871 -118.53 9.95 -50.67
CA LEU A 871 -117.86 10.57 -49.53
C LEU A 871 -116.59 9.78 -49.13
N ASN A 872 -116.69 8.45 -49.16
CA ASN A 872 -115.57 7.56 -48.86
C ASN A 872 -114.49 7.66 -49.95
N ALA A 873 -114.87 7.72 -51.23
CA ALA A 873 -113.93 7.95 -52.32
C ALA A 873 -113.21 9.30 -52.22
N ARG A 874 -113.91 10.36 -51.81
CA ARG A 874 -113.32 11.68 -51.55
C ARG A 874 -112.32 11.65 -50.40
N PHE A 875 -112.67 11.03 -49.27
CA PHE A 875 -111.78 10.90 -48.12
C PHE A 875 -110.52 10.11 -48.45
N GLN A 876 -110.66 8.95 -49.11
CA GLN A 876 -109.51 8.12 -49.53
C GLN A 876 -108.61 8.83 -50.54
N ARG A 877 -109.17 9.65 -51.44
CA ARG A 877 -108.38 10.49 -52.34
C ARG A 877 -107.57 11.52 -51.56
N ALA A 878 -108.15 12.14 -50.54
CA ALA A 878 -107.44 13.07 -49.67
C ALA A 878 -106.33 12.39 -48.83
N GLU A 879 -106.57 11.16 -48.32
CA GLU A 879 -105.52 10.34 -47.68
C GLU A 879 -104.35 10.06 -48.62
N ALA A 880 -104.65 9.61 -49.85
CA ALA A 880 -103.64 9.26 -50.84
C ALA A 880 -102.75 10.46 -51.24
N VAL A 881 -103.33 11.67 -51.33
CA VAL A 881 -102.58 12.90 -51.64
C VAL A 881 -101.67 13.32 -50.47
N LEU A 882 -102.10 13.08 -49.24
CA LEU A 882 -101.29 13.37 -48.05
C LEU A 882 -100.18 12.34 -47.82
N GLY A 883 -100.21 11.19 -48.52
CA GLY A 883 -99.22 10.13 -48.38
C GLY A 883 -99.34 9.34 -47.07
N ILE A 884 -100.56 9.22 -46.54
CA ILE A 884 -100.89 8.62 -45.23
C ILE A 884 -101.87 7.46 -45.41
#